data_AF-A0A087VV75-F1
#
_entry.id   AF-A0A087VV75-F1
#
_cell.length_a   1.000
_cell.length_b   1.000
_cell.length_c   1.000
_cell.angle_alpha   90.00
_cell.angle_beta   90.00
_cell.angle_gamma   90.00
#
_symmetry.space_group_name_H-M   'P 1'
#
loop_
_entity.id
_entity.type
_entity.pdbx_description
1 polymer ?
#
loop_
_entity_poly.entity_id
_entity_poly.type
_entity_poly.pdbx_seq_one_letter_code
_entity_poly.pdbx_strand_id
1 'polypeptide(L)'
;MSEQIVNSDEMAQEQGSVGMSQEDRNGSAREPEREETGMSALDRIRSWRQDYQNQAGVTPLENVGQLAAQMDLTHAHPSGIAQLFASGQVHLNALFRDRGMLRAAHRRLERVLDDQAAKERISGCAQLSLVVGVAAWQGKAMPVLLYPVCIEEGREGASRASIRFTGKVDLNPVFISAMRERGVNLDTSRLFSASHYEGGTPETSSLFKDMTELIAPKINDFTIERKIVLGCYIEPSAQLLGESLTILDRMEAGPTGNDLLDAMAGDQEASARLRGESVPEYSPFDADPHSEFEAGDVDNQVRYAAQLVGSGHSVLLDEQTGRESAEDALAIAARCVAAGRTVLYVPCVVEQKRRFQHRLEANGMADMVLDMTDGQFSQALDRRLIDAVGFKPGKATEHFDQVADELVGVRTRLTRYLGDLHGVDTGWGVSAYQTIQNLAQIANLPSHPVTRVRLSAATAHSLQAQMDVWAEKLERAAQLGEFTIGPDDTPWFGATLTSENEAVDAYARVVRLLQRLLPATREQVKSTVETCGFPVPATVRDWGKQVVVLKNLRRVLDVFQPAIFERDIPAMIEATKSKADRKANGTNLGFWERRRLVKEAKSLLRPGAQAEDLHAALQVVAKQADQWRTFVPHGGWPVLPPKLDTIIDTQDALIQDMTALDTVLTTTPSGGDLEIMEFNKVEERLKALFDDHLSLDTLPERCSLEGEFKAVGLDDLVQDLRTRQVEREAVRGELGLAWWTTVFDDIMHSSQIISNQDGSALSNAAERFNQVDAQHVDSVGPMVAQESEKRLSELLFSRTQEANQFHTMLAGNPSASLSAFQQAHPGILAATKPIIIATPATLATRTNPTQLADTVIIDAGAHMPSIQVLTVLARAGQVAVIAHRPTITSEGLLQLVDQLVPVQAPARPSRRSPLLSGFLQGHGYGTLPASLPCERSCGRVRLTRVEGTGVPVMATGLVESNQQEVMAVVDLLRQRAASFSIVPASYILTVVTLSSNHRSRLGAELKAAAAKDQAFGKFLRHVRIIGIDEVCGAKATDVVLTLGFAKTSHGRLLQQFGELEGDGGSGMLLDALALADRDLDIITAFESQDLEDDRLHQPGPKLLKELLAWVEGLGDEEPQPGSASESTNVLFRDLAQRLRSRGLDVAVDYGYEDSPRIPLVVGLKDKPYALAVLTDNVEFMHTQSTRERHRFNTEDLQRLGWSVMTVWSVSTFVNPDKEADRIVARLADIYQQAH
;
A
#
# COMPACT_ATOMS: atom_id res chain seq x y z
N MET A 1 31.19 25.38 -17.76
CA MET A 1 32.06 26.45 -18.29
C MET A 1 31.21 27.36 -19.15
N SER A 2 31.23 28.66 -18.83
CA SER A 2 30.81 29.82 -19.63
C SER A 2 29.32 30.17 -19.70
N GLU A 3 29.02 31.28 -19.02
CA GLU A 3 27.80 32.10 -18.96
C GLU A 3 27.50 32.88 -20.26
N GLN A 4 26.24 33.34 -20.43
CA GLN A 4 25.77 34.72 -20.73
C GLN A 4 24.37 34.67 -21.41
N ILE A 5 23.25 34.93 -20.71
CA ILE A 5 22.53 36.21 -20.45
C ILE A 5 22.19 37.07 -21.70
N VAL A 6 20.88 37.33 -21.90
CA VAL A 6 20.16 38.62 -22.14
C VAL A 6 19.05 38.53 -23.22
N ASN A 7 17.81 38.46 -22.74
CA ASN A 7 16.59 39.24 -23.05
C ASN A 7 16.16 39.70 -24.47
N SER A 8 14.90 39.33 -24.75
CA SER A 8 13.70 40.14 -25.06
C SER A 8 13.40 40.69 -26.46
N ASP A 9 12.22 40.25 -26.93
CA ASP A 9 11.14 40.96 -27.64
C ASP A 9 11.36 41.53 -29.06
N GLU A 10 10.61 40.99 -30.03
CA GLU A 10 9.59 41.76 -30.76
C GLU A 10 8.65 40.85 -31.59
N MET A 11 7.35 41.14 -31.48
CA MET A 11 6.23 40.53 -32.20
C MET A 11 6.11 41.08 -33.63
N ALA A 12 5.69 40.25 -34.59
CA ALA A 12 4.37 40.35 -35.26
C ALA A 12 4.32 39.64 -36.63
N GLN A 13 3.33 38.74 -36.76
CA GLN A 13 2.47 38.50 -37.94
C GLN A 13 3.13 37.90 -39.20
N GLU A 14 2.60 36.86 -39.86
CA GLU A 14 1.22 36.71 -40.33
C GLU A 14 0.92 35.27 -40.82
N GLN A 15 -0.38 34.86 -40.77
CA GLN A 15 -1.09 33.78 -41.52
C GLN A 15 -0.81 32.31 -41.10
N GLY A 16 -1.70 31.52 -40.49
CA GLY A 16 -3.16 31.59 -40.29
C GLY A 16 -3.90 30.61 -41.22
N SER A 17 -4.14 29.35 -40.79
CA SER A 17 -5.37 28.59 -41.10
C SER A 17 -5.36 27.13 -40.58
N VAL A 18 -6.10 26.94 -39.46
CA VAL A 18 -7.09 25.85 -39.15
C VAL A 18 -6.58 24.39 -39.08
N GLY A 19 -6.70 23.63 -37.98
CA GLY A 19 -7.41 23.80 -36.71
C GLY A 19 -8.08 22.48 -36.29
N MET A 20 -7.70 21.93 -35.13
CA MET A 20 -8.57 21.20 -34.18
C MET A 20 -7.81 21.10 -32.85
N SER A 21 -8.35 21.77 -31.84
CA SER A 21 -7.75 22.16 -30.56
C SER A 21 -7.83 21.07 -29.50
N GLN A 22 -6.73 20.93 -28.75
CA GLN A 22 -6.69 20.41 -27.38
C GLN A 22 -6.97 21.58 -26.43
N GLU A 23 -8.20 21.72 -25.97
CA GLU A 23 -8.56 22.42 -24.75
C GLU A 23 -9.60 21.55 -24.04
N ASP A 24 -9.29 21.16 -22.80
CA ASP A 24 -10.18 20.71 -21.71
C ASP A 24 -9.49 19.66 -20.82
N ARG A 25 -8.38 20.04 -20.16
CA ARG A 25 -7.89 19.41 -18.92
C ARG A 25 -7.13 20.43 -18.08
N ASN A 26 -7.86 21.42 -17.55
CA ASN A 26 -7.46 22.15 -16.36
C ASN A 26 -8.75 22.57 -15.64
N GLY A 27 -9.34 21.61 -14.91
CA GLY A 27 -10.39 21.88 -13.95
C GLY A 27 -9.79 22.66 -12.79
N SER A 28 -9.73 23.97 -12.91
CA SER A 28 -9.52 24.89 -11.80
C SER A 28 -10.56 24.59 -10.73
N ALA A 29 -10.10 24.06 -9.59
CA ALA A 29 -10.83 24.20 -8.34
C ALA A 29 -10.99 25.70 -8.10
N ARG A 30 -12.23 26.19 -8.20
CA ARG A 30 -12.58 27.55 -7.80
C ARG A 30 -12.39 27.65 -6.30
N GLU A 31 -11.23 28.17 -5.87
CA GLU A 31 -11.13 28.83 -4.57
C GLU A 31 -12.18 29.95 -4.54
N PRO A 32 -13.07 30.00 -3.54
CA PRO A 32 -13.90 31.17 -3.35
C PRO A 32 -12.97 32.32 -2.93
N GLU A 33 -12.83 33.33 -3.79
CA GLU A 33 -12.29 34.64 -3.43
C GLU A 33 -13.07 35.16 -2.22
N ARG A 34 -12.54 34.95 -1.01
CA ARG A 34 -13.02 35.64 0.19
C ARG A 34 -12.56 37.08 0.07
N GLU A 35 -13.52 37.99 -0.13
CA GLU A 35 -13.29 39.43 -0.02
C GLU A 35 -12.48 39.71 1.25
N GLU A 36 -11.26 40.24 1.09
CA GLU A 36 -10.44 40.74 2.19
C GLU A 36 -11.20 41.88 2.88
N THR A 37 -11.97 41.53 3.91
CA THR A 37 -12.49 42.49 4.86
C THR A 37 -11.28 43.15 5.53
N GLY A 38 -11.11 44.46 5.35
CA GLY A 38 -10.01 45.26 5.91
C GLY A 38 -10.01 45.39 7.45
N MET A 39 -10.48 44.37 8.16
CA MET A 39 -10.45 44.25 9.62
C MET A 39 -9.06 43.85 10.10
N SER A 40 -8.57 44.54 11.13
CA SER A 40 -7.34 44.13 11.82
C SER A 40 -7.51 42.74 12.45
N ALA A 41 -6.40 42.01 12.67
CA ALA A 41 -6.44 40.69 13.30
C ALA A 41 -7.09 40.72 14.70
N LEU A 42 -6.82 41.77 15.47
CA LEU A 42 -7.43 41.97 16.80
C LEU A 42 -8.94 42.27 16.71
N ASP A 43 -9.39 43.02 15.69
CA ASP A 43 -10.82 43.27 15.49
C ASP A 43 -11.58 42.00 15.11
N ARG A 44 -10.95 41.07 14.38
CA ARG A 44 -11.50 39.73 14.12
C ARG A 44 -11.60 38.89 15.40
N ILE A 45 -10.59 38.91 16.25
CA ILE A 45 -10.68 38.20 17.54
C ILE A 45 -11.82 38.78 18.41
N ARG A 46 -12.01 40.10 18.39
CA ARG A 46 -13.14 40.74 19.08
C ARG A 46 -14.49 40.30 18.51
N SER A 47 -14.63 40.13 17.20
CA SER A 47 -15.87 39.61 16.61
C SER A 47 -16.14 38.17 17.05
N TRP A 48 -15.13 37.29 17.07
CA TRP A 48 -15.30 35.91 17.58
C TRP A 48 -15.83 35.88 19.02
N ARG A 49 -15.34 36.79 19.88
CA ARG A 49 -15.84 36.92 21.25
C ARG A 49 -17.31 37.35 21.27
N GLN A 50 -17.68 38.33 20.44
CA GLN A 50 -19.06 38.81 20.33
C GLN A 50 -20.00 37.71 19.81
N ASP A 51 -19.57 36.95 18.81
CA ASP A 51 -20.34 35.84 18.23
C ASP A 51 -20.56 34.73 19.27
N TYR A 52 -19.51 34.35 20.00
CA TYR A 52 -19.63 33.37 21.09
C TYR A 52 -20.55 33.87 22.21
N GLN A 53 -20.50 35.16 22.55
CA GLN A 53 -21.42 35.75 23.53
C GLN A 53 -22.88 35.73 23.03
N ASN A 54 -23.11 36.02 21.75
CA ASN A 54 -24.44 35.98 21.15
C ASN A 54 -25.01 34.55 21.13
N GLN A 55 -24.17 33.54 20.86
CA GLN A 55 -24.55 32.13 20.87
C GLN A 55 -24.80 31.59 22.28
N ALA A 56 -23.93 31.91 23.26
CA ALA A 56 -24.06 31.44 24.64
C ALA A 56 -25.29 32.02 25.36
N GLY A 57 -25.76 33.20 24.94
CA GLY A 57 -26.89 33.88 25.56
C GLY A 57 -26.58 34.39 26.97
N VAL A 58 -27.64 34.71 27.73
CA VAL A 58 -27.51 35.27 29.09
C VAL A 58 -27.26 34.14 30.09
N THR A 59 -26.08 34.13 30.70
CA THR A 59 -25.68 33.07 31.64
C THR A 59 -26.33 33.23 33.03
N PRO A 60 -26.41 32.17 33.86
CA PRO A 60 -26.81 32.27 35.26
C PRO A 60 -25.98 33.25 36.11
N LEU A 61 -24.75 33.55 35.68
CA LEU A 61 -23.89 34.57 36.30
C LEU A 61 -24.25 36.00 35.88
N GLU A 62 -24.92 36.17 34.75
CA GLU A 62 -25.50 37.45 34.31
C GLU A 62 -26.93 37.66 34.81
N ASN A 63 -27.66 36.57 35.01
CA ASN A 63 -29.00 36.62 35.57
C ASN A 63 -29.33 35.31 36.30
N VAL A 64 -29.50 35.39 37.63
CA VAL A 64 -29.89 34.27 38.49
C VAL A 64 -31.18 33.60 38.01
N GLY A 65 -32.08 34.34 37.36
CA GLY A 65 -33.34 33.83 36.84
C GLY A 65 -33.20 32.79 35.73
N GLN A 66 -32.02 32.67 35.11
CA GLN A 66 -31.76 31.70 34.02
C GLN A 66 -31.36 30.30 34.52
N LEU A 67 -31.31 30.07 35.84
CA LEU A 67 -31.04 28.75 36.40
C LEU A 67 -32.14 27.74 36.06
N ALA A 68 -31.78 26.68 35.31
CA ALA A 68 -32.65 25.56 35.02
C ALA A 68 -33.12 24.82 36.29
N ALA A 69 -32.21 24.59 37.24
CA ALA A 69 -32.49 24.00 38.53
C ALA A 69 -31.83 24.80 39.65
N GLN A 70 -32.58 25.09 40.71
CA GLN A 70 -32.09 25.81 41.87
C GLN A 70 -32.72 25.33 43.17
N MET A 71 -31.99 25.48 44.26
CA MET A 71 -32.44 25.25 45.62
C MET A 71 -32.27 26.52 46.44
N ASP A 72 -33.39 27.18 46.74
CA ASP A 72 -33.42 28.38 47.58
C ASP A 72 -33.26 28.01 49.07
N LEU A 73 -32.21 28.54 49.70
CA LEU A 73 -31.90 28.40 51.12
C LEU A 73 -32.18 29.68 51.90
N THR A 74 -32.72 30.74 51.29
CA THR A 74 -32.95 32.05 51.93
C THR A 74 -33.84 31.95 53.17
N HIS A 75 -34.77 30.98 53.19
CA HIS A 75 -35.69 30.71 54.31
C HIS A 75 -35.33 29.45 55.12
N ALA A 76 -34.12 28.91 54.97
CA ALA A 76 -33.66 27.76 55.76
C ALA A 76 -33.47 28.14 57.25
N HIS A 77 -33.43 27.13 58.13
CA HIS A 77 -33.33 27.36 59.56
C HIS A 77 -32.03 28.10 59.93
N PRO A 78 -32.08 29.23 60.67
CA PRO A 78 -30.91 30.09 60.91
C PRO A 78 -29.71 29.38 61.55
N SER A 79 -29.95 28.42 62.46
CA SER A 79 -28.87 27.64 63.08
C SER A 79 -28.12 26.75 62.08
N GLY A 80 -28.80 26.24 61.06
CA GLY A 80 -28.17 25.42 60.02
C GLY A 80 -27.32 26.27 59.07
N ILE A 81 -27.79 27.48 58.72
CA ILE A 81 -26.99 28.43 57.94
C ILE A 81 -25.75 28.88 58.72
N ALA A 82 -25.90 29.23 60.00
CA ALA A 82 -24.77 29.61 60.85
C ALA A 82 -23.73 28.47 60.95
N GLN A 83 -24.20 27.22 61.06
CA GLN A 83 -23.32 26.04 61.04
C GLN A 83 -22.57 25.90 59.71
N LEU A 84 -23.23 26.09 58.58
CA LEU A 84 -22.60 26.00 57.25
C LEU A 84 -21.47 27.02 57.10
N PHE A 85 -21.67 28.28 57.47
CA PHE A 85 -20.63 29.31 57.35
C PHE A 85 -19.53 29.19 58.43
N ALA A 86 -19.83 28.68 59.63
CA ALA A 86 -18.82 28.53 60.68
C ALA A 86 -17.95 27.27 60.53
N SER A 87 -18.53 26.15 60.10
CA SER A 87 -17.86 24.84 60.01
C SER A 87 -17.56 24.38 58.59
N GLY A 88 -18.06 25.10 57.58
CA GLY A 88 -17.91 24.73 56.17
C GLY A 88 -18.76 23.54 55.73
N GLN A 89 -19.55 22.91 56.62
CA GLN A 89 -20.40 21.77 56.28
C GLN A 89 -21.74 21.78 57.06
N VAL A 90 -22.83 21.34 56.42
CA VAL A 90 -24.13 21.18 57.09
C VAL A 90 -24.94 20.02 56.49
N HIS A 91 -25.72 19.32 57.31
CA HIS A 91 -26.69 18.33 56.84
C HIS A 91 -28.02 18.98 56.45
N LEU A 92 -28.69 18.42 55.44
CA LEU A 92 -29.98 18.94 54.95
C LEU A 92 -31.06 19.02 56.04
N ASN A 93 -31.05 18.10 57.01
CA ASN A 93 -31.98 18.06 58.15
C ASN A 93 -31.78 19.20 59.17
N ALA A 94 -30.59 19.78 59.23
CA ALA A 94 -30.31 20.96 60.06
C ALA A 94 -30.82 22.25 59.39
N LEU A 95 -30.89 22.26 58.05
CA LEU A 95 -31.46 23.36 57.25
C LEU A 95 -32.99 23.31 57.20
N PHE A 96 -33.59 22.11 57.08
CA PHE A 96 -35.04 21.92 56.98
C PHE A 96 -35.55 20.93 58.05
N ARG A 97 -36.13 21.46 59.14
CA ARG A 97 -36.60 20.64 60.27
C ARG A 97 -37.97 19.99 60.05
N ASP A 98 -38.81 20.57 59.19
CA ASP A 98 -40.11 20.02 58.84
C ASP A 98 -39.99 18.89 57.81
N ARG A 99 -40.68 17.76 58.03
CA ARG A 99 -40.59 16.57 57.16
C ARG A 99 -41.10 16.81 55.74
N GLY A 100 -42.11 17.68 55.56
CA GLY A 100 -42.64 18.03 54.24
C GLY A 100 -41.66 18.92 53.46
N MET A 101 -41.14 19.95 54.12
CA MET A 101 -40.11 20.84 53.56
C MET A 101 -38.82 20.09 53.24
N LEU A 102 -38.40 19.14 54.08
CA LEU A 102 -37.22 18.30 53.82
C LEU A 102 -37.39 17.42 52.58
N ARG A 103 -38.57 16.82 52.37
CA ARG A 103 -38.86 16.06 51.13
C ARG A 103 -38.88 16.94 49.88
N ALA A 104 -39.39 18.17 50.00
CA ALA A 104 -39.39 19.13 48.89
C ALA A 104 -37.98 19.63 48.57
N ALA A 105 -37.18 19.95 49.60
CA ALA A 105 -35.77 20.30 49.51
C ALA A 105 -34.97 19.19 48.81
N HIS A 106 -35.21 17.93 49.18
CA HIS A 106 -34.56 16.77 48.56
C HIS A 106 -34.85 16.65 47.05
N ARG A 107 -36.11 16.74 46.63
CA ARG A 107 -36.48 16.71 45.20
C ARG A 107 -35.94 17.90 44.39
N ARG A 108 -35.66 19.03 45.06
CA ARG A 108 -34.98 20.18 44.41
C ARG A 108 -33.48 19.92 44.30
N LEU A 109 -32.88 19.32 45.33
CA LEU A 109 -31.47 18.93 45.33
C LEU A 109 -31.17 17.89 44.25
N GLU A 110 -31.99 16.85 44.13
CA GLU A 110 -31.86 15.85 43.06
C GLU A 110 -31.90 16.51 41.67
N ARG A 111 -32.82 17.45 41.44
CA ARG A 111 -32.86 18.21 40.17
C ARG A 111 -31.61 19.06 39.93
N VAL A 112 -31.03 19.64 40.98
CA VAL A 112 -29.77 20.39 40.88
C VAL A 112 -28.60 19.46 40.57
N LEU A 113 -28.56 18.26 41.15
CA LEU A 113 -27.56 17.23 40.85
C LEU A 113 -27.73 16.66 39.43
N ASP A 114 -28.96 16.45 38.98
CA ASP A 114 -29.26 16.04 37.61
C ASP A 114 -28.82 17.11 36.59
N ASP A 115 -29.07 18.40 36.88
CA ASP A 115 -28.59 19.54 36.07
C ASP A 115 -27.06 19.60 36.05
N GLN A 116 -26.41 19.44 37.21
CA GLN A 116 -24.94 19.36 37.29
C GLN A 116 -24.40 18.21 36.44
N ALA A 117 -24.95 17.00 36.59
CA ALA A 117 -24.52 15.83 35.84
C ALA A 117 -24.82 15.96 34.34
N ALA A 118 -25.86 16.69 33.94
CA ALA A 118 -26.12 17.02 32.54
C ALA A 118 -25.08 17.99 31.98
N LYS A 119 -24.80 19.09 32.70
CA LYS A 119 -23.77 20.07 32.32
C LYS A 119 -22.37 19.48 32.28
N GLU A 120 -22.04 18.60 33.23
CA GLU A 120 -20.77 17.89 33.28
C GLU A 120 -20.61 16.93 32.10
N ARG A 121 -21.70 16.25 31.69
CA ARG A 121 -21.69 15.40 30.49
C ARG A 121 -21.47 16.19 29.20
N ILE A 122 -21.99 17.42 29.12
CA ILE A 122 -21.87 18.27 27.92
C ILE A 122 -20.50 18.94 27.87
N SER A 123 -20.09 19.57 28.96
CA SER A 123 -18.90 20.45 28.98
C SER A 123 -17.65 19.80 29.59
N GLY A 124 -17.77 18.61 30.16
CA GLY A 124 -16.69 17.92 30.87
C GLY A 124 -16.45 18.42 32.29
N CYS A 125 -17.05 19.54 32.70
CA CYS A 125 -16.94 20.06 34.06
C CYS A 125 -18.23 20.76 34.50
N ALA A 126 -18.70 20.49 35.71
CA ALA A 126 -19.77 21.28 36.32
C ALA A 126 -19.53 21.42 37.82
N GLN A 127 -19.58 22.66 38.30
CA GLN A 127 -19.36 22.98 39.71
C GLN A 127 -20.61 23.61 40.31
N LEU A 128 -21.06 23.04 41.43
CA LEU A 128 -22.09 23.65 42.23
C LEU A 128 -21.52 24.83 43.01
N SER A 129 -22.28 25.91 43.04
CA SER A 129 -21.97 27.09 43.83
C SER A 129 -23.18 27.49 44.65
N LEU A 130 -22.91 27.90 45.88
CA LEU A 130 -23.87 28.59 46.72
C LEU A 130 -23.67 30.09 46.51
N VAL A 131 -24.65 30.73 45.91
CA VAL A 131 -24.68 32.18 45.75
C VAL A 131 -25.17 32.83 47.03
N VAL A 132 -24.45 33.86 47.46
CA VAL A 132 -24.88 34.74 48.55
C VAL A 132 -24.92 36.17 48.03
N GLY A 133 -26.11 36.76 48.02
CA GLY A 133 -26.32 38.11 47.51
C GLY A 133 -26.58 38.15 46.00
N VAL A 134 -27.62 38.89 45.61
CA VAL A 134 -27.98 39.13 44.21
C VAL A 134 -28.08 40.64 44.00
N ALA A 135 -27.22 41.19 43.16
CA ALA A 135 -27.22 42.58 42.76
C ALA A 135 -28.27 42.82 41.67
N ALA A 136 -29.12 43.81 41.85
CA ALA A 136 -30.18 44.17 40.91
C ALA A 136 -30.04 45.63 40.44
N TRP A 137 -30.10 45.84 39.12
CA TRP A 137 -30.17 47.16 38.47
C TRP A 137 -30.66 47.02 37.03
N GLN A 138 -31.42 47.99 36.51
CA GLN A 138 -31.88 48.04 35.10
C GLN A 138 -32.44 46.70 34.55
N GLY A 139 -33.16 45.95 35.37
CA GLY A 139 -33.71 44.63 35.00
C GLY A 139 -32.71 43.46 35.01
N LYS A 140 -31.44 43.69 35.33
CA LYS A 140 -30.43 42.64 35.59
C LYS A 140 -30.51 42.17 37.05
N ALA A 141 -30.24 40.88 37.29
CA ALA A 141 -30.21 40.27 38.62
C ALA A 141 -29.00 39.33 38.75
N MET A 142 -27.83 39.90 39.05
CA MET A 142 -26.54 39.20 39.01
C MET A 142 -26.13 38.64 40.38
N PRO A 143 -25.65 37.38 40.47
CA PRO A 143 -24.99 36.89 41.68
C PRO A 143 -23.78 37.75 42.07
N VAL A 144 -23.55 37.93 43.38
CA VAL A 144 -22.38 38.67 43.88
C VAL A 144 -21.29 37.74 44.37
N LEU A 145 -21.55 36.96 45.42
CA LEU A 145 -20.58 36.02 45.99
C LEU A 145 -20.88 34.59 45.57
N LEU A 146 -19.84 33.85 45.19
CA LEU A 146 -19.87 32.45 44.82
C LEU A 146 -19.08 31.64 45.85
N TYR A 147 -19.77 30.72 46.54
CA TYR A 147 -19.14 29.74 47.42
C TYR A 147 -19.15 28.37 46.72
N PRO A 148 -18.00 27.84 46.30
CA PRO A 148 -17.95 26.52 45.69
C PRO A 148 -18.35 25.45 46.71
N VAL A 149 -19.26 24.55 46.31
CA VAL A 149 -19.78 23.50 47.20
C VAL A 149 -19.73 22.11 46.57
N CYS A 150 -19.63 21.08 47.39
CA CYS A 150 -19.91 19.69 47.03
C CYS A 150 -21.05 19.14 47.89
N ILE A 151 -21.70 18.11 47.36
CA ILE A 151 -22.76 17.37 48.03
C ILE A 151 -22.27 15.96 48.29
N GLU A 152 -22.34 15.52 49.55
CA GLU A 152 -22.06 14.14 49.91
C GLU A 152 -23.34 13.42 50.33
N GLU A 153 -23.63 12.31 49.64
CA GLU A 153 -24.70 11.40 50.01
C GLU A 153 -24.18 10.30 50.94
N GLY A 154 -24.87 10.06 52.06
CA GLY A 154 -24.51 9.01 53.01
C GLY A 154 -24.93 7.61 52.52
N ARG A 155 -24.28 6.55 53.05
CA ARG A 155 -24.55 5.13 52.74
C ARG A 155 -26.01 4.67 52.98
N GLU A 156 -26.80 5.44 53.73
CA GLU A 156 -28.24 5.21 53.99
C GLU A 156 -29.16 6.07 53.09
N GLY A 157 -28.68 6.48 51.93
CA GLY A 157 -29.42 7.25 50.93
C GLY A 157 -29.51 8.75 51.22
N ALA A 158 -30.10 9.48 50.28
CA ALA A 158 -30.05 10.94 50.20
C ALA A 158 -30.81 11.71 51.31
N SER A 159 -31.45 11.02 52.27
CA SER A 159 -32.09 11.61 53.45
C SER A 159 -31.11 12.25 54.46
N ARG A 160 -29.80 11.97 54.31
CA ARG A 160 -28.70 12.53 55.12
C ARG A 160 -27.68 13.33 54.30
N ALA A 161 -28.04 13.80 53.10
CA ALA A 161 -27.15 14.58 52.25
C ALA A 161 -26.55 15.79 53.01
N SER A 162 -25.26 16.02 52.83
CA SER A 162 -24.55 17.15 53.43
C SER A 162 -23.95 18.07 52.37
N ILE A 163 -24.08 19.39 52.59
CA ILE A 163 -23.49 20.43 51.75
C ILE A 163 -22.19 20.85 52.41
N ARG A 164 -21.08 20.86 51.67
CA ARG A 164 -19.76 21.30 52.15
C ARG A 164 -19.14 22.33 51.20
N PHE A 165 -18.47 23.35 51.74
CA PHE A 165 -17.61 24.25 50.97
C PHE A 165 -16.31 23.56 50.55
N THR A 166 -15.97 23.67 49.26
CA THR A 166 -14.77 23.04 48.68
C THR A 166 -13.63 24.01 48.42
N GLY A 167 -13.86 25.31 48.58
CA GLY A 167 -12.89 26.36 48.30
C GLY A 167 -13.23 27.66 49.00
N LYS A 168 -12.41 28.69 48.70
CA LYS A 168 -12.64 30.05 49.20
C LYS A 168 -13.84 30.68 48.49
N VAL A 169 -14.45 31.67 49.12
CA VAL A 169 -15.44 32.52 48.48
C VAL A 169 -14.77 33.40 47.44
N ASP A 170 -15.40 33.54 46.28
CA ASP A 170 -14.99 34.48 45.25
C ASP A 170 -16.14 35.42 44.85
N LEU A 171 -15.79 36.55 44.25
CA LEU A 171 -16.75 37.41 43.58
C LEU A 171 -17.07 36.84 42.20
N ASN A 172 -18.32 36.98 41.77
CA ASN A 172 -18.73 36.62 40.42
C ASN A 172 -17.86 37.39 39.38
N PRO A 173 -17.07 36.70 38.55
CA PRO A 173 -16.16 37.35 37.60
C PRO A 173 -16.93 38.15 36.54
N VAL A 174 -18.12 37.70 36.15
CA VAL A 174 -18.98 38.41 35.20
C VAL A 174 -19.51 39.70 35.82
N PHE A 175 -19.81 39.68 37.12
CA PHE A 175 -20.16 40.90 37.86
C PHE A 175 -19.00 41.89 37.88
N ILE A 176 -17.77 41.44 38.12
CA ILE A 176 -16.58 42.30 38.06
C ILE A 176 -16.41 42.91 36.67
N SER A 177 -16.53 42.11 35.61
CA SER A 177 -16.43 42.60 34.22
C SER A 177 -17.50 43.64 33.92
N ALA A 178 -18.76 43.37 34.29
CA ALA A 178 -19.88 44.29 34.09
C ALA A 178 -19.73 45.61 34.89
N MET A 179 -19.02 45.58 36.03
CA MET A 179 -18.67 46.78 36.80
C MET A 179 -17.50 47.53 36.15
N ARG A 180 -16.50 46.82 35.65
CA ARG A 180 -15.33 47.40 34.96
C ARG A 180 -15.74 48.15 33.69
N GLU A 181 -16.64 47.58 32.89
CA GLU A 181 -17.24 48.24 31.70
C GLU A 181 -17.91 49.58 32.05
N ARG A 182 -18.41 49.74 33.28
CA ARG A 182 -19.03 50.97 33.79
C ARG A 182 -18.03 51.85 34.57
N GLY A 183 -16.74 51.56 34.45
CA GLY A 183 -15.65 52.29 35.08
C GLY A 183 -15.55 52.08 36.60
N VAL A 184 -16.13 51.02 37.16
CA VAL A 184 -15.96 50.63 38.57
C VAL A 184 -14.93 49.51 38.64
N ASN A 185 -13.79 49.76 39.28
CA ASN A 185 -12.76 48.74 39.49
C ASN A 185 -12.93 48.08 40.86
N LEU A 186 -13.34 46.81 40.88
CA LEU A 186 -13.48 46.00 42.09
C LEU A 186 -12.23 45.15 42.28
N ASP A 187 -11.40 45.52 43.27
CA ASP A 187 -10.19 44.77 43.62
C ASP A 187 -10.52 43.69 44.66
N THR A 188 -10.58 42.43 44.21
CA THR A 188 -10.87 41.25 45.04
C THR A 188 -9.90 41.11 46.21
N SER A 189 -8.60 41.35 45.98
CA SER A 189 -7.53 41.28 46.98
C SER A 189 -7.74 42.28 48.11
N ARG A 190 -8.26 43.48 47.81
CA ARG A 190 -8.60 44.49 48.82
C ARG A 190 -9.87 44.15 49.56
N LEU A 191 -10.91 43.71 48.84
CA LEU A 191 -12.23 43.35 49.40
C LEU A 191 -12.17 42.14 50.34
N PHE A 192 -11.24 41.21 50.12
CA PHE A 192 -11.01 40.02 50.94
C PHE A 192 -9.71 40.05 51.76
N SER A 193 -9.06 41.21 51.91
CA SER A 193 -7.76 41.34 52.59
C SER A 193 -7.77 40.85 54.05
N ALA A 194 -6.66 40.21 54.47
CA ALA A 194 -6.50 39.43 55.70
C ALA A 194 -6.64 40.19 57.03
N SER A 195 -6.78 41.52 57.01
CA SER A 195 -6.91 42.37 58.21
C SER A 195 -8.27 42.27 58.92
N HIS A 196 -9.24 41.52 58.38
CA HIS A 196 -10.59 41.42 58.95
C HIS A 196 -11.11 39.99 59.22
N TYR A 197 -10.45 38.92 58.75
CA TYR A 197 -11.05 37.57 58.75
C TYR A 197 -10.02 36.44 58.95
N GLU A 198 -9.75 36.04 60.20
CA GLU A 198 -8.89 34.88 60.53
C GLU A 198 -9.54 33.50 60.22
N GLY A 199 -10.79 33.47 59.74
CA GLY A 199 -11.57 32.24 59.51
C GLY A 199 -12.06 31.99 58.08
N GLY A 200 -11.70 32.83 57.09
CA GLY A 200 -11.99 32.58 55.67
C GLY A 200 -13.43 32.83 55.19
N THR A 201 -14.40 33.17 56.06
CA THR A 201 -15.74 33.61 55.66
C THR A 201 -15.95 35.10 55.95
N PRO A 202 -16.16 35.96 54.94
CA PRO A 202 -16.39 37.39 55.14
C PRO A 202 -17.76 37.65 55.78
N GLU A 203 -17.86 38.72 56.59
CA GLU A 203 -19.14 39.18 57.11
C GLU A 203 -19.94 39.83 55.98
N THR A 204 -20.77 39.03 55.31
CA THR A 204 -21.47 39.39 54.05
C THR A 204 -22.24 40.72 54.15
N SER A 205 -22.74 41.07 55.33
CA SER A 205 -23.52 42.28 55.56
C SER A 205 -22.69 43.56 55.42
N SER A 206 -21.45 43.57 55.92
CA SER A 206 -20.55 44.72 55.78
C SER A 206 -20.10 44.84 54.32
N LEU A 207 -19.69 43.71 53.73
CA LEU A 207 -19.22 43.66 52.34
C LEU A 207 -20.26 44.22 51.35
N PHE A 208 -21.53 43.80 51.46
CA PHE A 208 -22.58 44.30 50.57
C PHE A 208 -22.87 45.79 50.75
N LYS A 209 -22.72 46.31 51.97
CA LYS A 209 -22.88 47.74 52.23
C LYS A 209 -21.74 48.54 51.57
N ASP A 210 -20.50 48.12 51.77
CA ASP A 210 -19.31 48.77 51.19
C ASP A 210 -19.37 48.77 49.66
N MET A 211 -19.78 47.64 49.05
CA MET A 211 -19.99 47.54 47.61
C MET A 211 -21.12 48.46 47.11
N THR A 212 -22.23 48.53 47.83
CA THR A 212 -23.37 49.39 47.45
C THR A 212 -22.97 50.86 47.51
N GLU A 213 -22.23 51.30 48.52
CA GLU A 213 -21.74 52.68 48.65
C GLU A 213 -20.75 53.05 47.53
N LEU A 214 -19.93 52.10 47.07
CA LEU A 214 -18.97 52.31 45.97
C LEU A 214 -19.65 52.37 44.58
N ILE A 215 -20.71 51.58 44.37
CA ILE A 215 -21.33 51.38 43.05
C ILE A 215 -22.51 52.32 42.81
N ALA A 216 -23.31 52.61 43.84
CA ALA A 216 -24.51 53.45 43.73
C ALA A 216 -24.28 54.83 43.08
N PRO A 217 -23.12 55.51 43.23
CA PRO A 217 -22.87 56.77 42.53
C PRO A 217 -22.74 56.64 41.00
N LYS A 218 -22.41 55.45 40.47
CA LYS A 218 -22.20 55.22 39.03
C LYS A 218 -23.34 54.47 38.34
N ILE A 219 -24.18 53.76 39.10
CA ILE A 219 -25.29 52.97 38.58
C ILE A 219 -26.57 53.33 39.34
N ASN A 220 -27.53 53.91 38.62
CA ASN A 220 -28.86 54.21 39.18
C ASN A 220 -29.62 52.93 39.54
N ASP A 221 -30.38 52.98 40.63
CA ASP A 221 -31.24 51.89 41.13
C ASP A 221 -30.49 50.60 41.49
N PHE A 222 -29.20 50.69 41.84
CA PHE A 222 -28.40 49.55 42.27
C PHE A 222 -28.75 49.11 43.70
N THR A 223 -29.08 47.84 43.88
CA THR A 223 -29.34 47.23 45.20
C THR A 223 -28.76 45.82 45.27
N ILE A 224 -28.40 45.35 46.47
CA ILE A 224 -27.97 43.95 46.70
C ILE A 224 -28.95 43.28 47.66
N GLU A 225 -29.73 42.31 47.15
CA GLU A 225 -30.67 41.51 47.94
C GLU A 225 -29.96 40.29 48.55
N ARG A 226 -30.26 39.98 49.80
CA ARG A 226 -29.62 38.86 50.53
C ARG A 226 -30.30 37.52 50.25
N LYS A 227 -30.23 37.05 49.01
CA LYS A 227 -30.69 35.72 48.60
C LYS A 227 -29.57 34.69 48.76
N ILE A 228 -29.91 33.49 49.21
CA ILE A 228 -28.98 32.36 49.35
C ILE A 228 -29.51 31.23 48.48
N VAL A 229 -28.85 30.97 47.35
CA VAL A 229 -29.36 30.04 46.34
C VAL A 229 -28.26 29.08 45.93
N LEU A 230 -28.57 27.79 45.96
CA LEU A 230 -27.70 26.72 45.51
C LEU A 230 -28.07 26.32 44.08
N GLY A 231 -27.08 26.23 43.20
CA GLY A 231 -27.27 25.80 41.82
C GLY A 231 -25.96 25.60 41.08
N CYS A 232 -26.05 25.17 39.83
CA CYS A 232 -24.91 25.08 38.92
C CYS A 232 -24.75 26.40 38.14
N TYR A 233 -24.07 27.36 38.75
CA TYR A 233 -23.88 28.72 38.22
C TYR A 233 -22.70 28.84 37.26
N ILE A 234 -21.63 28.08 37.50
CA ILE A 234 -20.41 28.19 36.71
C ILE A 234 -20.67 27.55 35.36
N GLU A 235 -20.94 28.38 34.37
CA GLU A 235 -20.96 27.98 32.97
C GLU A 235 -19.58 28.26 32.36
N PRO A 236 -19.00 27.28 31.66
CA PRO A 236 -17.71 27.45 30.99
C PRO A 236 -17.67 28.65 30.03
N SER A 237 -18.81 28.97 29.40
CA SER A 237 -18.94 30.11 28.48
C SER A 237 -18.55 31.44 29.14
N ALA A 238 -19.00 31.68 30.37
CA ALA A 238 -18.68 32.90 31.12
C ALA A 238 -17.19 32.99 31.47
N GLN A 239 -16.56 31.87 31.83
CA GLN A 239 -15.13 31.82 32.13
C GLN A 239 -14.29 32.05 30.87
N LEU A 240 -14.65 31.40 29.75
CA LEU A 240 -14.01 31.59 28.45
C LEU A 240 -14.11 33.05 27.97
N LEU A 241 -15.28 33.71 28.14
CA LEU A 241 -15.48 35.12 27.79
C LEU A 241 -14.66 36.10 28.65
N GLY A 242 -14.46 35.77 29.93
CA GLY A 242 -13.61 36.55 30.84
C GLY A 242 -12.12 36.35 30.57
N GLU A 243 -11.71 35.11 30.34
CA GLU A 243 -10.32 34.75 30.04
C GLU A 243 -9.89 35.34 28.69
N SER A 244 -10.72 35.23 27.66
CA SER A 244 -10.44 35.78 26.33
C SER A 244 -10.24 37.30 26.34
N LEU A 245 -10.98 38.04 27.19
CA LEU A 245 -10.74 39.47 27.37
C LEU A 245 -9.34 39.73 27.95
N THR A 246 -8.91 38.91 28.92
CA THR A 246 -7.57 39.02 29.51
C THR A 246 -6.47 38.71 28.50
N ILE A 247 -6.70 37.74 27.60
CA ILE A 247 -5.78 37.39 26.52
C ILE A 247 -5.72 38.54 25.50
N LEU A 248 -6.87 39.06 25.09
CA LEU A 248 -6.97 40.21 24.19
C LEU A 248 -6.25 41.45 24.73
N ASP A 249 -6.49 41.81 25.99
CA ASP A 249 -5.81 42.94 26.65
C ASP A 249 -4.28 42.79 26.61
N ARG A 250 -3.76 41.54 26.73
CA ARG A 250 -2.33 41.26 26.63
C ARG A 250 -1.82 41.41 25.20
N MET A 251 -2.54 40.89 24.20
CA MET A 251 -2.19 41.00 22.78
C MET A 251 -2.19 42.46 22.32
N GLU A 252 -3.11 43.29 22.84
CA GLU A 252 -3.15 44.73 22.58
C GLU A 252 -1.96 45.49 23.20
N ALA A 253 -1.44 45.02 24.33
CA ALA A 253 -0.30 45.62 25.01
C ALA A 253 1.04 45.37 24.30
N GLY A 254 1.11 44.41 23.38
CA GLY A 254 2.30 44.04 22.61
C GLY A 254 2.50 42.52 22.51
N PRO A 255 3.69 42.07 22.03
CA PRO A 255 4.02 40.65 21.95
C PRO A 255 3.87 39.95 23.29
N THR A 256 3.11 38.86 23.30
CA THR A 256 2.79 38.11 24.51
C THR A 256 3.93 37.18 24.95
N GLY A 257 4.90 36.94 24.05
CA GLY A 257 5.96 35.95 24.24
C GLY A 257 5.51 34.52 23.90
N ASN A 258 4.34 34.39 23.26
CA ASN A 258 3.81 33.13 22.74
C ASN A 258 3.61 33.30 21.23
N ASP A 259 4.48 32.66 20.44
CA ASP A 259 4.47 32.77 18.98
C ASP A 259 3.11 32.38 18.36
N LEU A 260 2.36 31.46 18.97
CA LEU A 260 1.03 31.05 18.49
C LEU A 260 0.01 32.19 18.60
N LEU A 261 -0.04 32.83 19.77
CA LEU A 261 -0.95 33.97 20.00
C LEU A 261 -0.50 35.19 19.22
N ASP A 262 0.81 35.46 19.18
CA ASP A 262 1.37 36.61 18.49
C ASP A 262 1.14 36.50 16.96
N ALA A 263 1.28 35.30 16.37
CA ALA A 263 0.92 35.05 14.98
C ALA A 263 -0.58 35.24 14.71
N MET A 264 -1.46 34.79 15.62
CA MET A 264 -2.90 35.07 15.51
C MET A 264 -3.23 36.56 15.64
N ALA A 265 -2.45 37.32 16.41
CA ALA A 265 -2.55 38.78 16.50
C ALA A 265 -2.06 39.52 15.24
N GLY A 266 -1.48 38.80 14.27
CA GLY A 266 -0.93 39.36 13.03
C GLY A 266 0.56 39.70 13.06
N ASP A 267 1.32 39.22 14.05
CA ASP A 267 2.77 39.36 14.09
C ASP A 267 3.43 38.51 12.98
N GLN A 268 4.15 39.17 12.07
CA GLN A 268 4.79 38.53 10.93
C GLN A 268 6.04 37.73 11.30
N GLU A 269 6.79 38.13 12.32
CA GLU A 269 7.98 37.39 12.77
C GLU A 269 7.58 36.10 13.47
N ALA A 270 6.55 36.16 14.32
CA ALA A 270 5.97 34.98 14.95
C ALA A 270 5.42 34.01 13.91
N SER A 271 4.69 34.53 12.90
CA SER A 271 4.20 33.72 11.77
C SER A 271 5.35 33.07 10.99
N ALA A 272 6.45 33.79 10.74
CA ALA A 272 7.62 33.26 10.06
C ALA A 272 8.34 32.16 10.88
N ARG A 273 8.36 32.28 12.23
CA ARG A 273 8.90 31.24 13.12
C ARG A 273 8.02 29.98 13.14
N LEU A 274 6.69 30.13 13.14
CA LEU A 274 5.77 28.99 13.12
C LEU A 274 5.79 28.20 11.82
N ARG A 275 5.91 28.90 10.69
CA ARG A 275 6.16 28.30 9.38
C ARG A 275 7.61 27.78 9.24
N GLY A 276 8.43 27.96 10.27
CA GLY A 276 9.88 28.17 10.17
C GLY A 276 10.74 26.99 9.72
N GLU A 277 11.98 27.35 9.34
CA GLU A 277 13.23 26.56 9.18
C GLU A 277 13.16 25.21 8.43
N SER A 278 14.32 24.60 8.16
CA SER A 278 14.39 23.40 7.31
C SER A 278 13.69 22.22 7.98
N VAL A 279 12.43 21.99 7.63
CA VAL A 279 11.67 20.80 8.01
C VAL A 279 12.37 19.57 7.42
N PRO A 280 12.64 18.51 8.20
CA PRO A 280 13.16 17.25 7.66
C PRO A 280 12.27 16.73 6.54
N GLU A 281 12.84 16.19 5.45
CA GLU A 281 12.04 15.64 4.37
C GLU A 281 11.28 14.37 4.81
N TYR A 282 10.03 14.24 4.39
CA TYR A 282 9.24 13.02 4.59
C TYR A 282 9.85 11.85 3.82
N SER A 283 10.02 10.71 4.51
CA SER A 283 10.41 9.44 3.90
C SER A 283 9.23 8.47 3.91
N PRO A 284 8.84 7.88 2.77
CA PRO A 284 7.81 6.85 2.73
C PRO A 284 8.30 5.47 3.21
N PHE A 285 9.62 5.31 3.39
CA PHE A 285 10.23 4.08 3.90
C PHE A 285 10.08 3.97 5.42
N ASP A 286 9.96 2.74 5.91
CA ASP A 286 9.94 2.48 7.35
C ASP A 286 11.27 2.90 7.99
N ALA A 287 11.18 3.61 9.11
CA ALA A 287 12.34 3.99 9.91
C ALA A 287 12.97 2.76 10.59
N ASP A 288 14.15 2.98 11.18
CA ASP A 288 14.78 1.99 12.06
C ASP A 288 13.87 1.74 13.27
N PRO A 289 13.43 0.50 13.53
CA PRO A 289 12.64 0.12 14.71
C PRO A 289 13.20 0.65 16.04
N HIS A 290 14.52 0.77 16.20
CA HIS A 290 15.11 1.30 17.45
C HIS A 290 14.83 2.79 17.67
N SER A 291 14.38 3.50 16.64
CA SER A 291 14.03 4.92 16.68
C SER A 291 12.52 5.20 16.66
N GLU A 292 11.71 4.14 16.64
CA GLU A 292 10.25 4.20 16.71
C GLU A 292 9.80 4.41 18.17
N PHE A 293 9.33 5.62 18.49
CA PHE A 293 8.85 6.02 19.83
C PHE A 293 7.36 6.38 19.87
N GLU A 294 6.67 6.12 18.76
CA GLU A 294 5.28 6.40 18.54
C GLU A 294 4.44 5.20 19.00
N ALA A 295 3.75 5.33 20.13
CA ALA A 295 2.86 4.29 20.64
C ALA A 295 1.54 4.25 19.84
N GLY A 296 1.01 3.04 19.63
CA GLY A 296 -0.16 2.80 18.77
C GLY A 296 0.21 2.38 17.36
N ASP A 297 -0.74 1.78 16.65
CA ASP A 297 -0.50 1.23 15.31
C ASP A 297 -0.76 2.27 14.21
N VAL A 298 0.25 3.10 13.96
CA VAL A 298 0.17 4.26 13.06
C VAL A 298 1.11 4.16 11.86
N ASP A 299 0.76 4.85 10.77
CA ASP A 299 1.55 4.91 9.53
C ASP A 299 2.74 5.89 9.58
N ASN A 300 3.53 5.89 8.51
CA ASN A 300 4.74 6.70 8.40
C ASN A 300 4.46 8.21 8.36
N GLN A 301 3.29 8.64 7.89
CA GLN A 301 2.88 10.05 7.89
C GLN A 301 2.61 10.54 9.32
N VAL A 302 1.90 9.76 10.12
CA VAL A 302 1.67 10.09 11.54
C VAL A 302 2.97 10.03 12.34
N ARG A 303 3.85 9.06 12.05
CA ARG A 303 5.19 9.00 12.67
C ARG A 303 6.03 10.22 12.35
N TYR A 304 6.00 10.64 11.08
CA TYR A 304 6.66 11.87 10.66
C TYR A 304 6.08 13.11 11.36
N ALA A 305 4.75 13.23 11.46
CA ALA A 305 4.11 14.29 12.23
C ALA A 305 4.54 14.27 13.71
N ALA A 306 4.53 13.11 14.35
CA ALA A 306 4.99 12.94 15.72
C ALA A 306 6.47 13.35 15.90
N GLN A 307 7.34 13.00 14.95
CA GLN A 307 8.75 13.40 14.94
C GLN A 307 8.91 14.93 14.79
N LEU A 308 8.14 15.57 13.92
CA LEU A 308 8.13 17.03 13.76
C LEU A 308 7.70 17.72 15.05
N VAL A 309 6.64 17.23 15.69
CA VAL A 309 6.17 17.78 16.96
C VAL A 309 7.19 17.54 18.08
N GLY A 310 7.76 16.34 18.16
CA GLY A 310 8.82 16.02 19.12
C GLY A 310 10.08 16.86 18.97
N SER A 311 10.36 17.38 17.76
CA SER A 311 11.52 18.24 17.46
C SER A 311 11.28 19.74 17.64
N GLY A 312 10.04 20.20 17.83
CA GLY A 312 9.75 21.63 18.03
C GLY A 312 8.80 22.28 17.05
N HIS A 313 8.38 21.60 15.98
CA HIS A 313 7.54 22.17 14.93
C HIS A 313 6.06 22.09 15.29
N SER A 314 5.30 23.16 15.01
CA SER A 314 3.84 23.10 15.12
C SER A 314 3.24 22.53 13.82
N VAL A 315 2.34 21.56 13.95
CA VAL A 315 1.91 20.69 12.84
C VAL A 315 0.40 20.64 12.73
N LEU A 316 -0.11 20.69 11.50
CA LEU A 316 -1.44 20.19 11.16
C LEU A 316 -1.29 18.75 10.70
N LEU A 317 -1.87 17.81 11.44
CA LEU A 317 -2.14 16.46 10.93
C LEU A 317 -3.52 16.50 10.27
N ASP A 318 -3.54 16.57 8.95
CA ASP A 318 -4.77 16.56 8.16
C ASP A 318 -5.29 15.12 8.10
N GLU A 319 -6.22 14.83 9.00
CA GLU A 319 -6.81 13.50 9.16
C GLU A 319 -7.91 13.30 8.14
N GLN A 320 -7.79 12.26 7.33
CA GLN A 320 -8.83 11.83 6.40
C GLN A 320 -9.72 10.75 7.04
N THR A 321 -10.88 10.44 6.45
CA THR A 321 -11.86 9.52 7.06
C THR A 321 -11.34 8.11 7.34
N GLY A 322 -11.98 7.44 8.31
CA GLY A 322 -11.74 6.03 8.63
C GLY A 322 -10.57 5.80 9.60
N ARG A 323 -9.94 6.88 10.07
CA ARG A 323 -8.86 6.87 11.05
C ARG A 323 -9.38 6.99 12.48
N GLU A 324 -8.50 6.70 13.43
CA GLU A 324 -8.77 6.90 14.85
C GLU A 324 -7.87 7.99 15.40
N SER A 325 -8.33 9.24 15.34
CA SER A 325 -7.59 10.42 15.83
C SER A 325 -6.96 10.28 17.23
N ALA A 326 -7.61 9.53 18.13
CA ALA A 326 -7.09 9.25 19.48
C ALA A 326 -5.82 8.38 19.47
N GLU A 327 -5.64 7.52 18.46
CA GLU A 327 -4.43 6.71 18.25
C GLU A 327 -3.31 7.58 17.64
N ASP A 328 -3.65 8.46 16.69
CA ASP A 328 -2.71 9.43 16.14
C ASP A 328 -2.23 10.44 17.21
N ALA A 329 -3.13 10.90 18.09
CA ALA A 329 -2.80 11.72 19.25
C ALA A 329 -1.89 10.99 20.26
N LEU A 330 -2.10 9.69 20.47
CA LEU A 330 -1.25 8.87 21.34
C LEU A 330 0.16 8.78 20.77
N ALA A 331 0.31 8.54 19.47
CA ALA A 331 1.60 8.50 18.79
C ALA A 331 2.39 9.81 18.98
N ILE A 332 1.73 10.96 18.75
CA ILE A 332 2.31 12.29 18.97
C ILE A 332 2.69 12.48 20.44
N ALA A 333 1.79 12.14 21.37
CA ALA A 333 2.03 12.30 22.80
C ALA A 333 3.21 11.44 23.28
N ALA A 334 3.28 10.17 22.84
CA ALA A 334 4.36 9.25 23.17
C ALA A 334 5.72 9.75 22.67
N ARG A 335 5.78 10.27 21.44
CA ARG A 335 7.01 10.85 20.88
C ARG A 335 7.46 12.10 21.64
N CYS A 336 6.53 12.98 22.01
CA CYS A 336 6.84 14.16 22.81
C CYS A 336 7.38 13.78 24.20
N VAL A 337 6.72 12.83 24.85
CA VAL A 337 7.16 12.27 26.13
C VAL A 337 8.54 11.67 26.00
N ALA A 338 8.82 10.85 24.97
CA ALA A 338 10.14 10.27 24.72
C ALA A 338 11.21 11.38 24.57
N ALA A 339 10.89 12.48 23.88
CA ALA A 339 11.73 13.67 23.77
C ALA A 339 11.88 14.49 25.07
N GLY A 340 11.17 14.13 26.15
CA GLY A 340 11.22 14.81 27.45
C GLY A 340 10.34 16.06 27.54
N ARG A 341 9.37 16.19 26.64
CA ARG A 341 8.43 17.31 26.56
C ARG A 341 7.09 16.96 27.21
N THR A 342 6.42 17.98 27.73
CA THR A 342 5.08 17.86 28.30
C THR A 342 4.00 18.10 27.24
N VAL A 343 2.89 17.37 27.36
CA VAL A 343 1.79 17.37 26.40
C VAL A 343 0.49 17.72 27.10
N LEU A 344 -0.21 18.72 26.59
CA LEU A 344 -1.61 19.00 26.93
C LEU A 344 -2.50 18.43 25.83
N TYR A 345 -3.21 17.34 26.10
CA TYR A 345 -4.21 16.79 25.19
C TYR A 345 -5.57 17.45 25.45
N VAL A 346 -6.10 18.11 24.43
CA VAL A 346 -7.36 18.86 24.46
C VAL A 346 -8.38 18.17 23.55
N PRO A 347 -9.20 17.26 24.10
CA PRO A 347 -10.32 16.70 23.36
C PRO A 347 -11.45 17.74 23.30
N CYS A 348 -11.86 18.11 22.08
CA CYS A 348 -12.98 19.02 21.86
C CYS A 348 -14.35 18.33 21.99
N VAL A 349 -14.37 17.00 22.00
CA VAL A 349 -15.54 16.15 22.25
C VAL A 349 -15.28 15.12 23.36
N VAL A 350 -16.28 14.86 24.19
CA VAL A 350 -16.14 14.02 25.40
C VAL A 350 -15.82 12.56 25.08
N GLU A 351 -16.35 12.01 23.98
CA GLU A 351 -16.05 10.62 23.62
C GLU A 351 -14.57 10.44 23.25
N GLN A 352 -13.93 11.44 22.66
CA GLN A 352 -12.51 11.37 22.30
C GLN A 352 -11.60 11.31 23.52
N LYS A 353 -11.94 12.04 24.58
CA LYS A 353 -11.27 11.90 25.89
C LYS A 353 -11.22 10.44 26.34
N ARG A 354 -12.36 9.73 26.29
CA ARG A 354 -12.44 8.33 26.73
C ARG A 354 -11.63 7.40 25.84
N ARG A 355 -11.66 7.63 24.52
CA ARG A 355 -10.92 6.81 23.55
C ARG A 355 -9.42 6.99 23.72
N PHE A 356 -8.95 8.23 23.90
CA PHE A 356 -7.55 8.50 24.19
C PHE A 356 -7.08 7.84 25.49
N GLN A 357 -7.86 7.95 26.58
CA GLN A 357 -7.58 7.25 27.83
C GLN A 357 -7.50 5.73 27.66
N HIS A 358 -8.44 5.14 26.90
CA HIS A 358 -8.42 3.71 26.62
C HIS A 358 -7.19 3.29 25.80
N ARG A 359 -6.76 4.11 24.83
CA ARG A 359 -5.55 3.86 24.02
C ARG A 359 -4.28 3.96 24.86
N LEU A 360 -4.21 4.91 25.78
CA LEU A 360 -3.12 5.01 26.76
C LEU A 360 -3.04 3.78 27.67
N GLU A 361 -4.18 3.30 28.17
CA GLU A 361 -4.25 2.08 28.98
C GLU A 361 -3.80 0.85 28.19
N ALA A 362 -4.30 0.68 26.96
CA ALA A 362 -3.94 -0.44 26.09
C ALA A 362 -2.44 -0.49 25.77
N ASN A 363 -1.77 0.67 25.70
CA ASN A 363 -0.34 0.80 25.42
C ASN A 363 0.52 0.95 26.69
N GLY A 364 -0.02 0.71 27.89
CA GLY A 364 0.77 0.72 29.14
C GLY A 364 1.26 2.10 29.60
N MET A 365 0.63 3.19 29.14
CA MET A 365 1.02 4.59 29.44
C MET A 365 0.06 5.32 30.38
N ALA A 366 -0.96 4.64 30.93
CA ALA A 366 -1.99 5.24 31.79
C ALA A 366 -1.42 6.00 33.01
N ASP A 367 -0.33 5.50 33.60
CA ASP A 367 0.28 6.12 34.78
C ASP A 367 0.92 7.49 34.50
N MET A 368 1.12 7.86 33.23
CA MET A 368 1.76 9.12 32.83
C MET A 368 0.78 10.29 32.74
N VAL A 369 -0.51 9.99 32.93
CA VAL A 369 -1.61 10.90 32.58
C VAL A 369 -2.17 11.55 33.84
N LEU A 370 -2.43 12.85 33.74
CA LEU A 370 -3.18 13.65 34.69
C LEU A 370 -4.49 14.10 34.05
N ASP A 371 -5.60 13.52 34.49
CA ASP A 371 -6.93 13.99 34.09
C ASP A 371 -7.37 15.15 34.99
N MET A 372 -7.53 16.35 34.41
CA MET A 372 -7.91 17.55 35.16
C MET A 372 -9.34 17.51 35.72
N THR A 373 -10.18 16.59 35.27
CA THR A 373 -11.52 16.40 35.85
C THR A 373 -11.50 15.52 37.09
N ASP A 374 -10.40 14.79 37.35
CA ASP A 374 -10.30 13.91 38.51
C ASP A 374 -10.18 14.73 39.81
N GLY A 375 -11.16 14.56 40.70
CA GLY A 375 -11.18 15.20 42.02
C GLY A 375 -10.11 14.68 42.98
N GLN A 376 -9.43 13.56 42.67
CA GLN A 376 -8.38 12.95 43.49
C GLN A 376 -6.98 13.11 42.89
N PHE A 377 -6.79 14.03 41.93
CA PHE A 377 -5.53 14.20 41.21
C PHE A 377 -4.32 14.43 42.15
N SER A 378 -4.48 15.12 43.27
CA SER A 378 -3.40 15.33 44.27
C SER A 378 -2.89 14.00 44.85
N GLN A 379 -3.78 13.02 45.09
CA GLN A 379 -3.41 11.70 45.58
C GLN A 379 -2.74 10.86 44.48
N ALA A 380 -3.18 11.01 43.23
CA ALA A 380 -2.58 10.33 42.09
C ALA A 380 -1.15 10.83 41.83
N LEU A 381 -0.91 12.14 41.95
CA LEU A 381 0.41 12.75 41.88
C LEU A 381 1.31 12.25 43.03
N ASP A 382 0.80 12.28 44.25
CA ASP A 382 1.54 11.88 45.44
C ASP A 382 1.99 10.41 45.38
N ARG A 383 1.05 9.53 45.03
CA ARG A 383 1.33 8.11 44.80
C ARG A 383 2.41 7.92 43.75
N ARG A 384 2.36 8.67 42.64
CA ARG A 384 3.35 8.53 41.57
C ARG A 384 4.74 8.96 42.01
N LEU A 385 4.87 10.03 42.80
CA LEU A 385 6.14 10.44 43.37
C LEU A 385 6.74 9.34 44.26
N ILE A 386 5.92 8.70 45.09
CA ILE A 386 6.35 7.60 45.96
C ILE A 386 6.81 6.40 45.13
N ASP A 387 6.04 6.00 44.13
CA ASP A 387 6.36 4.87 43.25
C ASP A 387 7.70 5.10 42.51
N ALA A 388 7.96 6.33 42.04
CA ALA A 388 9.17 6.69 41.30
C ALA A 388 10.46 6.68 42.15
N VAL A 389 10.38 6.96 43.45
CA VAL A 389 11.52 6.81 44.36
C VAL A 389 11.90 5.34 44.54
N GLY A 390 10.92 4.43 44.44
CA GLY A 390 11.11 2.99 44.50
C GLY A 390 11.47 2.32 43.18
N PHE A 391 11.71 3.10 42.11
CA PHE A 391 11.92 2.59 40.76
C PHE A 391 13.05 1.54 40.71
N LYS A 392 12.77 0.45 40.01
CA LYS A 392 13.76 -0.56 39.61
C LYS A 392 13.65 -0.75 38.10
N PRO A 393 14.78 -0.85 37.39
CA PRO A 393 14.75 -1.08 35.95
C PRO A 393 13.96 -2.35 35.64
N GLY A 394 12.91 -2.19 34.84
CA GLY A 394 12.09 -3.27 34.33
C GLY A 394 12.69 -3.90 33.07
N LYS A 395 11.95 -4.82 32.45
CA LYS A 395 12.36 -5.51 31.21
C LYS A 395 11.81 -4.87 29.93
N ALA A 396 11.08 -3.75 30.01
CA ALA A 396 10.39 -3.21 28.85
C ALA A 396 11.38 -2.71 27.78
N THR A 397 12.42 -1.97 28.18
CA THR A 397 13.48 -1.52 27.27
C THR A 397 14.22 -2.71 26.62
N GLU A 398 14.61 -3.72 27.41
CA GLU A 398 15.26 -4.93 26.88
C GLU A 398 14.37 -5.70 25.90
N HIS A 399 13.06 -5.79 26.17
CA HIS A 399 12.10 -6.44 25.30
C HIS A 399 11.91 -5.67 23.99
N PHE A 400 11.77 -4.34 24.07
CA PHE A 400 11.69 -3.45 22.91
C PHE A 400 12.91 -3.64 21.99
N ASP A 401 14.12 -3.58 22.55
CA ASP A 401 15.37 -3.73 21.78
C ASP A 401 15.45 -5.12 21.12
N GLN A 402 15.09 -6.18 21.85
CA GLN A 402 15.08 -7.55 21.31
C GLN A 402 14.11 -7.70 20.14
N VAL A 403 12.90 -7.15 20.25
CA VAL A 403 11.88 -7.22 19.19
C VAL A 403 12.27 -6.32 18.01
N ALA A 404 12.88 -5.16 18.26
CA ALA A 404 13.42 -4.28 17.23
C ALA A 404 14.55 -4.97 16.43
N ASP A 405 15.51 -5.61 17.09
CA ASP A 405 16.58 -6.39 16.44
C ASP A 405 16.00 -7.49 15.54
N GLU A 406 14.99 -8.22 16.05
CA GLU A 406 14.31 -9.24 15.27
C GLU A 406 13.57 -8.64 14.07
N LEU A 407 12.89 -7.51 14.25
CA LEU A 407 12.15 -6.82 13.20
C LEU A 407 13.08 -6.35 12.08
N VAL A 408 14.24 -5.78 12.43
CA VAL A 408 15.30 -5.42 11.46
C VAL A 408 15.75 -6.65 10.68
N GLY A 409 15.97 -7.78 11.36
CA GLY A 409 16.36 -9.05 10.74
C GLY A 409 15.32 -9.57 9.75
N VAL A 410 14.05 -9.59 10.13
CA VAL A 410 12.96 -10.09 9.28
C VAL A 410 12.68 -9.12 8.11
N ARG A 411 12.66 -7.80 8.35
CA ARG A 411 12.54 -6.77 7.30
C ARG A 411 13.64 -6.94 6.25
N THR A 412 14.90 -7.01 6.69
CA THR A 412 16.06 -7.16 5.80
C THR A 412 15.96 -8.43 4.95
N ARG A 413 15.49 -9.54 5.53
CA ARG A 413 15.31 -10.80 4.80
C ARG A 413 14.23 -10.68 3.72
N LEU A 414 13.08 -10.09 4.03
CA LEU A 414 11.99 -9.88 3.06
C LEU A 414 12.39 -8.92 1.95
N THR A 415 12.95 -7.76 2.30
CA THR A 415 13.39 -6.75 1.34
C THR A 415 14.47 -7.29 0.42
N ARG A 416 15.43 -8.07 0.95
CA ARG A 416 16.48 -8.67 0.11
C ARG A 416 15.92 -9.72 -0.84
N TYR A 417 15.03 -10.60 -0.37
CA TYR A 417 14.40 -11.60 -1.24
C TYR A 417 13.58 -10.94 -2.37
N LEU A 418 12.70 -10.00 -2.03
CA LEU A 418 11.88 -9.28 -3.01
C LEU A 418 12.74 -8.42 -3.94
N GLY A 419 13.82 -7.83 -3.41
CA GLY A 419 14.81 -7.09 -4.17
C GLY A 419 15.52 -7.94 -5.21
N ASP A 420 15.93 -9.16 -4.85
CA ASP A 420 16.56 -10.08 -5.81
C ASP A 420 15.53 -10.59 -6.84
N LEU A 421 14.28 -10.85 -6.42
CA LEU A 421 13.23 -11.38 -7.31
C LEU A 421 12.76 -10.35 -8.35
N HIS A 422 12.55 -9.11 -7.92
CA HIS A 422 12.03 -8.02 -8.76
C HIS A 422 13.12 -7.11 -9.33
N GLY A 423 14.33 -7.15 -8.78
CA GLY A 423 15.48 -6.39 -9.26
C GLY A 423 15.85 -6.80 -10.67
N VAL A 424 16.10 -5.80 -11.51
CA VAL A 424 16.54 -6.02 -12.90
C VAL A 424 18.00 -6.45 -12.88
N ASP A 425 18.29 -7.62 -13.43
CA ASP A 425 19.67 -8.08 -13.59
C ASP A 425 20.42 -7.21 -14.61
N THR A 426 21.63 -6.78 -14.27
CA THR A 426 22.42 -5.88 -15.12
C THR A 426 22.95 -6.54 -16.39
N GLY A 427 23.09 -7.87 -16.41
CA GLY A 427 23.55 -8.63 -17.57
C GLY A 427 22.44 -8.86 -18.58
N TRP A 428 21.23 -9.19 -18.11
CA TRP A 428 20.10 -9.55 -18.98
C TRP A 428 19.09 -8.41 -19.22
N GLY A 429 19.03 -7.41 -18.35
CA GLY A 429 18.06 -6.32 -18.42
C GLY A 429 16.63 -6.72 -18.04
N VAL A 430 16.47 -7.88 -17.40
CA VAL A 430 15.19 -8.42 -16.90
C VAL A 430 15.34 -8.96 -15.48
N SER A 431 14.25 -9.03 -14.74
CA SER A 431 14.23 -9.63 -13.40
C SER A 431 13.86 -11.11 -13.42
N ALA A 432 14.12 -11.81 -12.31
CA ALA A 432 13.67 -13.19 -12.12
C ALA A 432 12.12 -13.28 -12.20
N TYR A 433 11.41 -12.32 -11.62
CA TYR A 433 9.94 -12.22 -11.72
C TYR A 433 9.47 -12.12 -13.18
N GLN A 434 10.10 -11.24 -13.98
CA GLN A 434 9.76 -11.10 -15.40
C GLN A 434 10.05 -12.38 -16.17
N THR A 435 11.14 -13.07 -15.84
CA THR A 435 11.48 -14.35 -16.47
C THR A 435 10.45 -15.43 -16.16
N ILE A 436 10.00 -15.53 -14.91
CA ILE A 436 8.90 -16.43 -14.49
C ILE A 436 7.62 -16.14 -15.28
N GLN A 437 7.24 -14.87 -15.42
CA GLN A 437 6.04 -14.48 -16.20
C GLN A 437 6.15 -14.90 -17.67
N ASN A 438 7.31 -14.70 -18.31
CA ASN A 438 7.55 -15.11 -19.69
C ASN A 438 7.54 -16.64 -19.85
N LEU A 439 8.14 -17.38 -18.92
CA LEU A 439 8.10 -18.85 -18.93
C LEU A 439 6.66 -19.38 -18.77
N ALA A 440 5.87 -18.77 -17.89
CA ALA A 440 4.45 -19.10 -17.74
C ALA A 440 3.64 -18.76 -19.01
N GLN A 441 3.99 -17.68 -19.71
CA GLN A 441 3.38 -17.32 -21.00
C GLN A 441 3.69 -18.38 -22.07
N ILE A 442 4.92 -18.87 -22.11
CA ILE A 442 5.36 -19.89 -23.07
C ILE A 442 4.69 -21.23 -22.80
N ALA A 443 4.55 -21.64 -21.52
CA ALA A 443 3.87 -22.87 -21.15
C ALA A 443 2.38 -22.91 -21.57
N ASN A 444 1.75 -21.72 -21.67
CA ASN A 444 0.37 -21.54 -22.09
C ASN A 444 0.19 -21.41 -23.61
N LEU A 445 1.25 -21.48 -24.41
CA LEU A 445 1.11 -21.49 -25.87
C LEU A 445 0.39 -22.76 -26.34
N PRO A 446 -0.45 -22.69 -27.39
CA PRO A 446 -1.18 -23.85 -27.93
C PRO A 446 -0.27 -25.02 -28.34
N SER A 447 0.97 -24.73 -28.70
CA SER A 447 1.98 -25.72 -29.10
C SER A 447 2.57 -26.52 -27.93
N HIS A 448 2.35 -26.08 -26.68
CA HIS A 448 2.93 -26.64 -25.47
C HIS A 448 4.43 -26.99 -25.61
N PRO A 449 5.32 -25.99 -25.68
CA PRO A 449 6.76 -26.22 -25.80
C PRO A 449 7.31 -27.05 -24.64
N VAL A 450 8.17 -28.03 -24.94
CA VAL A 450 8.68 -29.00 -23.95
C VAL A 450 10.19 -29.24 -24.04
N THR A 451 10.93 -28.42 -24.77
CA THR A 451 12.39 -28.55 -24.85
C THR A 451 13.04 -28.48 -23.47
N ARG A 452 14.05 -29.33 -23.28
CA ARG A 452 14.90 -29.35 -22.08
C ARG A 452 16.29 -28.79 -22.34
N VAL A 453 16.53 -28.30 -23.55
CA VAL A 453 17.83 -27.75 -23.92
C VAL A 453 18.07 -26.46 -23.14
N ARG A 454 19.30 -26.29 -22.65
CA ARG A 454 19.80 -25.07 -22.03
C ARG A 454 20.92 -24.55 -22.90
N LEU A 455 20.80 -23.31 -23.34
CA LEU A 455 21.81 -22.66 -24.14
C LEU A 455 22.98 -22.27 -23.24
N SER A 456 24.15 -22.05 -23.84
CA SER A 456 25.22 -21.37 -23.11
C SER A 456 24.84 -19.90 -22.89
N ALA A 457 25.28 -19.28 -21.78
CA ALA A 457 25.02 -17.86 -21.51
C ALA A 457 25.53 -16.96 -22.68
N ALA A 458 26.69 -17.29 -23.26
CA ALA A 458 27.23 -16.57 -24.41
C ALA A 458 26.32 -16.66 -25.66
N THR A 459 25.80 -17.87 -25.94
CA THR A 459 24.83 -18.08 -27.03
C THR A 459 23.55 -17.29 -26.77
N ALA A 460 22.97 -17.41 -25.57
CA ALA A 460 21.73 -16.71 -25.22
C ALA A 460 21.87 -15.18 -25.31
N HIS A 461 23.00 -14.59 -24.89
CA HIS A 461 23.27 -13.16 -25.07
C HIS A 461 23.37 -12.77 -26.56
N SER A 462 24.05 -13.59 -27.38
CA SER A 462 24.18 -13.31 -28.81
C SER A 462 22.84 -13.30 -29.56
N LEU A 463 21.87 -14.08 -29.07
CA LEU A 463 20.53 -14.18 -29.64
C LEU A 463 19.61 -13.04 -29.22
N GLN A 464 19.84 -12.41 -28.07
CA GLN A 464 18.90 -11.47 -27.42
C GLN A 464 18.41 -10.36 -28.35
N ALA A 465 19.33 -9.72 -29.11
CA ALA A 465 18.99 -8.62 -30.00
C ALA A 465 18.34 -9.05 -31.34
N GLN A 466 18.44 -10.34 -31.69
CA GLN A 466 18.02 -10.89 -32.99
C GLN A 466 17.09 -12.10 -32.84
N MET A 467 16.37 -12.20 -31.71
CA MET A 467 15.56 -13.37 -31.36
C MET A 467 14.54 -13.72 -32.45
N ASP A 468 13.85 -12.71 -32.98
CA ASP A 468 12.86 -12.90 -34.04
C ASP A 468 13.47 -13.42 -35.34
N VAL A 469 14.68 -12.94 -35.70
CA VAL A 469 15.40 -13.39 -36.90
C VAL A 469 15.77 -14.88 -36.77
N TRP A 470 16.23 -15.30 -35.59
CA TRP A 470 16.58 -16.70 -35.35
C TRP A 470 15.34 -17.61 -35.27
N ALA A 471 14.23 -17.12 -34.71
CA ALA A 471 12.95 -17.82 -34.74
C ALA A 471 12.47 -18.03 -36.19
N GLU A 472 12.51 -16.99 -37.03
CA GLU A 472 12.14 -17.07 -38.46
C GLU A 472 13.01 -18.07 -39.23
N LYS A 473 14.33 -18.09 -38.97
CA LYS A 473 15.24 -19.06 -39.57
C LYS A 473 14.91 -20.50 -39.17
N LEU A 474 14.62 -20.75 -37.90
CA LEU A 474 14.22 -22.08 -37.43
C LEU A 474 12.84 -22.49 -37.98
N GLU A 475 11.89 -21.56 -38.10
CA GLU A 475 10.60 -21.81 -38.77
C GLU A 475 10.78 -22.13 -40.26
N ARG A 476 11.72 -21.45 -40.93
CA ARG A 476 12.09 -21.73 -42.33
C ARG A 476 12.73 -23.12 -42.44
N ALA A 477 13.62 -23.49 -41.53
CA ALA A 477 14.18 -24.84 -41.48
C ALA A 477 13.09 -25.91 -41.29
N ALA A 478 12.12 -25.69 -40.40
CA ALA A 478 10.97 -26.59 -40.25
C ALA A 478 10.14 -26.69 -41.53
N GLN A 479 9.89 -25.57 -42.22
CA GLN A 479 9.17 -25.55 -43.49
C GLN A 479 9.87 -26.39 -44.57
N LEU A 480 11.21 -26.39 -44.57
CA LEU A 480 12.02 -27.17 -45.50
C LEU A 480 12.12 -28.65 -45.10
N GLY A 481 11.57 -29.03 -43.95
CA GLY A 481 11.54 -30.41 -43.45
C GLY A 481 12.74 -30.80 -42.59
N GLU A 482 13.47 -29.85 -42.02
CA GLU A 482 14.69 -30.10 -41.22
C GLU A 482 14.46 -30.99 -40.00
N PHE A 483 13.25 -30.92 -39.42
CA PHE A 483 12.88 -31.68 -38.22
C PHE A 483 12.04 -32.92 -38.53
N THR A 484 11.51 -33.06 -39.74
CA THR A 484 10.57 -34.13 -40.12
C THR A 484 11.20 -35.16 -41.06
N ILE A 485 12.08 -34.72 -41.97
CA ILE A 485 12.75 -35.60 -42.94
C ILE A 485 13.86 -36.37 -42.22
N GLY A 486 13.79 -37.69 -42.23
CA GLY A 486 14.78 -38.59 -41.64
C GLY A 486 15.61 -39.37 -42.68
N PRO A 487 16.52 -40.25 -42.19
CA PRO A 487 17.36 -41.13 -43.01
C PRO A 487 16.60 -42.01 -44.01
N ASP A 488 15.38 -42.42 -43.68
CA ASP A 488 14.56 -43.35 -44.47
C ASP A 488 13.73 -42.63 -45.55
N ASP A 489 13.58 -41.30 -45.46
CA ASP A 489 12.74 -40.50 -46.36
C ASP A 489 13.45 -40.08 -47.64
N THR A 490 14.77 -39.84 -47.58
CA THR A 490 15.58 -39.46 -48.73
C THR A 490 16.97 -40.07 -48.70
N PRO A 491 17.47 -40.66 -49.80
CA PRO A 491 18.84 -41.14 -49.92
C PRO A 491 19.87 -39.99 -49.90
N TRP A 492 19.44 -38.74 -50.07
CA TRP A 492 20.26 -37.54 -49.94
C TRP A 492 20.39 -37.05 -48.49
N PHE A 493 19.75 -37.73 -47.53
CA PHE A 493 19.73 -37.29 -46.12
C PHE A 493 21.14 -37.17 -45.55
N GLY A 494 21.47 -35.99 -45.02
CA GLY A 494 22.78 -35.69 -44.45
C GLY A 494 23.87 -35.40 -45.48
N ALA A 495 23.57 -35.25 -46.77
CA ALA A 495 24.57 -34.84 -47.76
C ALA A 495 24.96 -33.37 -47.61
N THR A 496 26.25 -33.05 -47.73
CA THR A 496 26.75 -31.66 -47.60
C THR A 496 26.64 -30.92 -48.92
N LEU A 497 25.50 -30.26 -49.15
CA LEU A 497 25.25 -29.39 -50.30
C LEU A 497 24.76 -28.05 -49.77
N THR A 498 25.46 -26.95 -50.04
CA THR A 498 25.16 -25.63 -49.45
C THR A 498 24.65 -24.62 -50.46
N SER A 499 24.66 -24.96 -51.75
CA SER A 499 24.14 -24.10 -52.81
C SER A 499 23.38 -24.88 -53.88
N GLU A 500 22.47 -24.20 -54.58
CA GLU A 500 21.74 -24.77 -55.72
C GLU A 500 22.69 -25.28 -56.80
N ASN A 501 23.79 -24.57 -57.06
CA ASN A 501 24.80 -24.98 -58.03
C ASN A 501 25.48 -26.30 -57.63
N GLU A 502 25.80 -26.49 -56.35
CA GLU A 502 26.37 -27.75 -55.86
C GLU A 502 25.38 -28.90 -56.00
N ALA A 503 24.09 -28.67 -55.72
CA ALA A 503 23.04 -29.69 -55.88
C ALA A 503 22.84 -30.08 -57.35
N VAL A 504 22.80 -29.10 -58.26
CA VAL A 504 22.72 -29.34 -59.71
C VAL A 504 23.94 -30.11 -60.20
N ASP A 505 25.14 -29.73 -59.75
CA ASP A 505 26.38 -30.42 -60.13
C ASP A 505 26.43 -31.84 -59.58
N ALA A 506 26.00 -32.07 -58.34
CA ALA A 506 25.92 -33.39 -57.73
C ALA A 506 24.92 -34.29 -58.47
N TYR A 507 23.73 -33.78 -58.79
CA TYR A 507 22.73 -34.50 -59.58
C TYR A 507 23.24 -34.80 -60.99
N ALA A 508 23.85 -33.82 -61.67
CA ALA A 508 24.42 -34.01 -63.01
C ALA A 508 25.50 -35.11 -63.02
N ARG A 509 26.28 -35.23 -61.94
CA ARG A 509 27.24 -36.33 -61.75
C ARG A 509 26.54 -37.67 -61.55
N VAL A 510 25.48 -37.75 -60.74
CA VAL A 510 24.66 -38.97 -60.60
C VAL A 510 24.09 -39.41 -61.94
N VAL A 511 23.48 -38.49 -62.70
CA VAL A 511 22.94 -38.76 -64.04
C VAL A 511 24.02 -39.27 -64.98
N ARG A 512 25.18 -38.61 -65.01
CA ARG A 512 26.30 -38.98 -65.88
C ARG A 512 26.89 -40.34 -65.50
N LEU A 513 27.02 -40.64 -64.21
CA LEU A 513 27.46 -41.93 -63.70
C LEU A 513 26.49 -43.05 -64.08
N LEU A 514 25.20 -42.87 -63.80
CA LEU A 514 24.17 -43.89 -63.98
C LEU A 514 23.82 -44.16 -65.45
N GLN A 515 23.66 -43.10 -66.26
CA GLN A 515 23.14 -43.24 -67.63
C GLN A 515 24.23 -43.38 -68.70
N ARG A 516 25.47 -42.92 -68.43
CA ARG A 516 26.54 -42.91 -69.41
C ARG A 516 27.76 -43.72 -68.99
N LEU A 517 28.36 -43.41 -67.84
CA LEU A 517 29.66 -43.95 -67.46
C LEU A 517 29.58 -45.40 -66.98
N LEU A 518 28.60 -45.78 -66.15
CA LEU A 518 28.43 -47.17 -65.70
C LEU A 518 28.03 -48.13 -66.84
N PRO A 519 27.05 -47.81 -67.72
CA PRO A 519 26.74 -48.66 -68.87
C PRO A 519 27.93 -48.82 -69.83
N ALA A 520 28.64 -47.72 -70.13
CA ALA A 520 29.86 -47.76 -70.94
C ALA A 520 30.95 -48.61 -70.27
N THR A 521 31.14 -48.47 -68.96
CA THR A 521 32.10 -49.28 -68.18
C THR A 521 31.73 -50.76 -68.23
N ARG A 522 30.44 -51.12 -68.11
CA ARG A 522 29.98 -52.51 -68.21
C ARG A 522 30.26 -53.13 -69.58
N GLU A 523 30.02 -52.37 -70.64
CA GLU A 523 30.33 -52.81 -72.01
C GLU A 523 31.85 -52.94 -72.23
N GLN A 524 32.63 -52.00 -71.71
CA GLN A 524 34.09 -52.00 -71.78
C GLN A 524 34.72 -53.12 -70.96
N VAL A 525 34.19 -53.40 -69.75
CA VAL A 525 34.56 -54.55 -68.92
C VAL A 525 34.26 -55.83 -69.67
N LYS A 526 33.05 -55.99 -70.22
CA LYS A 526 32.68 -57.18 -71.00
C LYS A 526 33.64 -57.38 -72.18
N SER A 527 33.88 -56.33 -72.97
CA SER A 527 34.81 -56.36 -74.10
C SER A 527 36.24 -56.70 -73.68
N THR A 528 36.69 -56.17 -72.54
CA THR A 528 38.04 -56.41 -72.00
C THR A 528 38.18 -57.82 -71.44
N VAL A 529 37.17 -58.34 -70.74
CA VAL A 529 37.13 -59.73 -70.25
C VAL A 529 37.15 -60.70 -71.44
N GLU A 530 36.33 -60.46 -72.47
CA GLU A 530 36.28 -61.29 -73.69
C GLU A 530 37.59 -61.24 -74.49
N THR A 531 38.25 -60.08 -74.57
CA THR A 531 39.46 -59.89 -75.39
C THR A 531 40.75 -60.26 -74.64
N CYS A 532 40.84 -59.95 -73.35
CA CYS A 532 42.06 -60.02 -72.54
C CYS A 532 42.06 -61.19 -71.55
N GLY A 533 40.91 -61.82 -71.28
CA GLY A 533 40.78 -62.93 -70.33
C GLY A 533 40.87 -62.52 -68.86
N PHE A 534 40.66 -61.23 -68.54
CA PHE A 534 40.65 -60.73 -67.17
C PHE A 534 39.44 -61.26 -66.37
N PRO A 535 39.54 -61.40 -65.04
CA PRO A 535 38.38 -61.71 -64.21
C PRO A 535 37.43 -60.51 -64.21
N VAL A 536 36.12 -60.77 -64.14
CA VAL A 536 35.11 -59.72 -64.02
C VAL A 536 35.39 -58.94 -62.71
N PRO A 537 35.68 -57.62 -62.78
CA PRO A 537 35.93 -56.82 -61.59
C PRO A 537 34.63 -56.69 -60.76
N ALA A 538 34.74 -56.86 -59.45
CA ALA A 538 33.61 -56.69 -58.54
C ALA A 538 33.33 -55.21 -58.23
N THR A 539 34.37 -54.37 -58.22
CA THR A 539 34.33 -52.96 -57.80
C THR A 539 34.99 -52.04 -58.85
N VAL A 540 34.68 -50.75 -58.79
CA VAL A 540 35.32 -49.73 -59.65
C VAL A 540 36.83 -49.66 -59.38
N ARG A 541 37.25 -49.83 -58.13
CA ARG A 541 38.66 -49.87 -57.76
C ARG A 541 39.40 -51.05 -58.41
N ASP A 542 38.78 -52.21 -58.47
CA ASP A 542 39.38 -53.39 -59.11
C ASP A 542 39.44 -53.24 -60.63
N TRP A 543 38.41 -52.62 -61.23
CA TRP A 543 38.44 -52.24 -62.63
C TRP A 543 39.55 -51.21 -62.93
N GLY A 544 39.72 -50.20 -62.07
CA GLY A 544 40.81 -49.23 -62.17
C GLY A 544 42.19 -49.88 -62.14
N LYS A 545 42.42 -50.88 -61.28
CA LYS A 545 43.68 -51.65 -61.26
C LYS A 545 43.91 -52.38 -62.60
N GLN A 546 42.86 -52.97 -63.18
CA GLN A 546 42.94 -53.64 -64.48
C GLN A 546 43.26 -52.66 -65.61
N VAL A 547 42.61 -51.50 -65.65
CA VAL A 547 42.86 -50.43 -66.64
C VAL A 547 44.29 -49.88 -66.52
N VAL A 548 44.81 -49.71 -65.29
CA VAL A 548 46.20 -49.29 -65.07
C VAL A 548 47.20 -50.30 -65.63
N VAL A 549 46.95 -51.60 -65.45
CA VAL A 549 47.79 -52.65 -66.06
C VAL A 549 47.74 -52.58 -67.58
N LEU A 550 46.56 -52.38 -68.18
CA LEU A 550 46.41 -52.21 -69.63
C LEU A 550 47.12 -50.95 -70.17
N LYS A 551 47.00 -49.82 -69.45
CA LYS A 551 47.69 -48.55 -69.77
C LYS A 551 49.21 -48.73 -69.73
N ASN A 552 49.73 -49.44 -68.74
CA ASN A 552 51.17 -49.69 -68.62
C ASN A 552 51.66 -50.72 -69.65
N LEU A 553 50.86 -51.74 -69.98
CA LEU A 553 51.15 -52.69 -71.05
C LEU A 553 51.17 -52.03 -72.42
N ARG A 554 50.29 -51.06 -72.68
CA ARG A 554 50.35 -50.24 -73.90
C ARG A 554 51.70 -49.54 -74.03
N ARG A 555 52.20 -48.90 -72.96
CA ARG A 555 53.52 -48.25 -72.96
C ARG A 555 54.64 -49.22 -73.30
N VAL A 556 54.55 -50.48 -72.85
CA VAL A 556 55.52 -51.53 -73.21
C VAL A 556 55.37 -51.94 -74.67
N LEU A 557 54.14 -52.13 -75.15
CA LEU A 557 53.84 -52.54 -76.51
C LEU A 557 54.05 -51.45 -77.57
N ASP A 558 54.16 -50.18 -77.16
CA ASP A 558 54.59 -49.07 -78.02
C ASP A 558 56.08 -49.17 -78.37
N VAL A 559 56.91 -49.70 -77.45
CA VAL A 559 58.36 -49.83 -77.61
C VAL A 559 58.75 -51.22 -78.13
N PHE A 560 58.12 -52.28 -77.63
CA PHE A 560 58.39 -53.67 -77.98
C PHE A 560 57.24 -54.31 -78.75
N GLN A 561 57.55 -55.26 -79.63
CA GLN A 561 56.59 -56.12 -80.30
C GLN A 561 55.99 -57.11 -79.28
N PRO A 562 54.71 -57.52 -79.42
CA PRO A 562 54.07 -58.47 -78.49
C PRO A 562 54.86 -59.77 -78.26
N ALA A 563 55.65 -60.20 -79.25
CA ALA A 563 56.53 -61.36 -79.16
C ALA A 563 57.61 -61.26 -78.05
N ILE A 564 57.83 -60.09 -77.43
CA ILE A 564 58.75 -59.94 -76.29
C ILE A 564 58.33 -60.77 -75.08
N PHE A 565 57.02 -60.96 -74.89
CA PHE A 565 56.50 -61.71 -73.76
C PHE A 565 56.73 -63.22 -73.91
N GLU A 566 56.89 -63.73 -75.15
CA GLU A 566 57.23 -65.14 -75.45
C GLU A 566 58.59 -65.60 -74.98
N ARG A 567 59.44 -64.65 -74.62
CA ARG A 567 60.86 -64.89 -74.40
C ARG A 567 61.17 -64.95 -72.92
N ASP A 568 62.30 -65.55 -72.61
CA ASP A 568 62.82 -65.57 -71.24
C ASP A 568 63.34 -64.16 -70.89
N ILE A 569 62.42 -63.28 -70.49
CA ILE A 569 62.70 -61.91 -70.09
C ILE A 569 63.73 -61.89 -68.93
N PRO A 570 63.65 -62.73 -67.89
CA PRO A 570 64.70 -62.84 -66.88
C PRO A 570 66.09 -63.10 -67.45
N ALA A 571 66.24 -64.01 -68.42
CA ALA A 571 67.50 -64.25 -69.09
C ALA A 571 67.98 -63.05 -69.95
N MET A 572 67.05 -62.32 -70.57
CA MET A 572 67.37 -61.09 -71.33
C MET A 572 67.79 -59.92 -70.44
N ILE A 573 67.15 -59.76 -69.27
CA ILE A 573 67.54 -58.79 -68.24
C ILE A 573 68.95 -59.12 -67.75
N GLU A 574 69.23 -60.39 -67.46
CA GLU A 574 70.56 -60.83 -67.02
C GLU A 574 71.62 -60.59 -68.11
N ALA A 575 71.30 -60.87 -69.37
CA ALA A 575 72.18 -60.64 -70.50
C ALA A 575 72.49 -59.14 -70.74
N THR A 576 71.58 -58.24 -70.37
CA THR A 576 71.71 -56.79 -70.58
C THR A 576 72.38 -56.04 -69.42
N LYS A 577 72.63 -56.68 -68.26
CA LYS A 577 73.35 -56.06 -67.12
C LYS A 577 74.72 -55.47 -67.51
N SER A 578 75.14 -54.42 -66.79
CA SER A 578 76.45 -53.80 -67.00
C SER A 578 77.61 -54.75 -66.67
N LYS A 579 78.83 -54.45 -67.13
CA LYS A 579 80.00 -55.32 -66.88
C LYS A 579 80.37 -55.36 -65.39
N ALA A 580 80.12 -54.29 -64.65
CA ALA A 580 80.36 -54.22 -63.21
C ALA A 580 79.35 -55.09 -62.44
N ASP A 581 78.06 -54.99 -62.76
CA ASP A 581 76.98 -55.69 -62.02
C ASP A 581 77.00 -57.21 -62.24
N ARG A 582 77.49 -57.69 -63.40
CA ARG A 582 77.65 -59.13 -63.66
C ARG A 582 78.74 -59.78 -62.82
N LYS A 583 79.82 -59.06 -62.51
CA LYS A 583 80.92 -59.60 -61.71
C LYS A 583 80.53 -59.73 -60.23
N ALA A 584 79.65 -58.85 -59.75
CA ALA A 584 79.14 -58.86 -58.38
C ALA A 584 78.08 -59.95 -58.14
N ASN A 585 77.21 -60.23 -59.11
CA ASN A 585 76.09 -61.16 -58.95
C ASN A 585 76.36 -62.62 -59.39
N GLY A 586 77.61 -62.96 -59.71
CA GLY A 586 78.03 -64.36 -59.94
C GLY A 586 77.31 -65.09 -61.07
N THR A 587 77.05 -64.44 -62.21
CA THR A 587 76.27 -65.05 -63.31
C THR A 587 77.09 -65.83 -64.34
N ASN A 588 76.60 -67.01 -64.69
CA ASN A 588 77.27 -68.08 -65.47
C ASN A 588 76.83 -68.11 -66.96
N LEU A 589 76.41 -66.98 -67.53
CA LEU A 589 75.95 -66.88 -68.93
C LEU A 589 77.13 -66.76 -69.90
N GLY A 590 77.21 -67.67 -70.88
CA GLY A 590 78.27 -67.67 -71.90
C GLY A 590 78.22 -66.43 -72.82
N PHE A 591 79.38 -65.96 -73.29
CA PHE A 591 79.48 -64.76 -74.16
C PHE A 591 78.56 -64.80 -75.39
N TRP A 592 78.48 -65.97 -76.03
CA TRP A 592 77.64 -66.20 -77.22
C TRP A 592 76.14 -66.20 -76.89
N GLU A 593 75.77 -66.79 -75.76
CA GLU A 593 74.41 -66.84 -75.25
C GLU A 593 73.91 -65.43 -74.88
N ARG A 594 74.76 -64.63 -74.22
CA ARG A 594 74.49 -63.21 -73.94
C ARG A 594 74.31 -62.39 -75.22
N ARG A 595 75.21 -62.51 -76.18
CA ARG A 595 75.12 -61.72 -77.44
C ARG A 595 73.89 -62.11 -78.25
N ARG A 596 73.49 -63.39 -78.20
CA ARG A 596 72.24 -63.89 -78.77
C ARG A 596 71.02 -63.26 -78.07
N LEU A 597 70.92 -63.34 -76.75
CA LEU A 597 69.78 -62.80 -75.97
C LEU A 597 69.64 -61.28 -76.09
N VAL A 598 70.74 -60.52 -76.12
CA VAL A 598 70.70 -59.05 -76.35
C VAL A 598 70.26 -58.70 -77.78
N LYS A 599 70.73 -59.45 -78.77
CA LYS A 599 70.32 -59.27 -80.17
C LYS A 599 68.84 -59.62 -80.35
N GLU A 600 68.38 -60.66 -79.66
CA GLU A 600 66.99 -61.10 -79.62
C GLU A 600 66.10 -60.03 -78.98
N ALA A 601 66.47 -59.48 -77.81
CA ALA A 601 65.76 -58.36 -77.19
C ALA A 601 65.68 -57.10 -78.09
N LYS A 602 66.76 -56.75 -78.81
CA LYS A 602 66.75 -55.61 -79.75
C LYS A 602 65.91 -55.88 -81.00
N SER A 603 65.87 -57.11 -81.48
CA SER A 603 65.05 -57.49 -82.64
C SER A 603 63.54 -57.41 -82.37
N LEU A 604 63.18 -57.46 -81.09
CA LEU A 604 61.80 -57.36 -80.60
C LEU A 604 61.38 -55.92 -80.31
N LEU A 605 62.24 -54.92 -80.57
CA LEU A 605 61.82 -53.51 -80.59
C LEU A 605 60.94 -53.27 -81.83
N ARG A 606 59.96 -52.37 -81.71
CA ARG A 606 59.16 -51.96 -82.87
C ARG A 606 60.00 -51.12 -83.84
N PRO A 607 59.69 -51.18 -85.15
CA PRO A 607 60.36 -50.34 -86.15
C PRO A 607 60.22 -48.85 -85.79
N GLY A 608 61.34 -48.16 -85.57
CA GLY A 608 61.38 -46.75 -85.17
C GLY A 608 61.47 -46.46 -83.67
N ALA A 609 61.27 -47.47 -82.80
CA ALA A 609 61.45 -47.32 -81.36
C ALA A 609 62.92 -47.49 -80.96
N GLN A 610 63.48 -46.54 -80.21
CA GLN A 610 64.81 -46.66 -79.58
C GLN A 610 64.65 -46.68 -78.05
N ALA A 611 65.07 -47.76 -77.42
CA ALA A 611 65.22 -47.81 -75.97
C ALA A 611 66.60 -47.27 -75.59
N GLU A 612 66.67 -46.09 -74.98
CA GLU A 612 67.92 -45.47 -74.49
C GLU A 612 68.66 -46.41 -73.52
N ASP A 613 67.92 -46.99 -72.57
CA ASP A 613 68.37 -48.08 -71.71
C ASP A 613 67.51 -49.33 -71.92
N LEU A 614 68.04 -50.25 -72.72
CA LEU A 614 67.41 -51.54 -72.99
C LEU A 614 67.25 -52.39 -71.71
N HIS A 615 68.16 -52.27 -70.74
CA HIS A 615 68.08 -53.04 -69.50
C HIS A 615 66.92 -52.56 -68.63
N ALA A 616 66.81 -51.25 -68.41
CA ALA A 616 65.68 -50.65 -67.69
C ALA A 616 64.34 -50.92 -68.38
N ALA A 617 64.29 -50.82 -69.71
CA ALA A 617 63.07 -51.10 -70.47
C ALA A 617 62.61 -52.57 -70.34
N LEU A 618 63.54 -53.54 -70.33
CA LEU A 618 63.24 -54.95 -70.09
C LEU A 618 62.80 -55.23 -68.65
N GLN A 619 63.35 -54.52 -67.65
CA GLN A 619 62.87 -54.60 -66.26
C GLN A 619 61.42 -54.12 -66.15
N VAL A 620 61.05 -53.05 -66.86
CA VAL A 620 59.64 -52.61 -66.96
C VAL A 620 58.79 -53.69 -67.62
N VAL A 621 59.25 -54.31 -68.72
CA VAL A 621 58.53 -55.42 -69.37
C VAL A 621 58.30 -56.59 -68.41
N ALA A 622 59.31 -57.00 -67.64
CA ALA A 622 59.17 -58.07 -66.64
C ALA A 622 58.15 -57.70 -65.55
N LYS A 623 58.24 -56.49 -65.00
CA LYS A 623 57.30 -56.01 -63.98
C LYS A 623 55.87 -55.96 -64.49
N GLN A 624 55.66 -55.50 -65.73
CA GLN A 624 54.32 -55.46 -66.35
C GLN A 624 53.81 -56.86 -66.72
N ALA A 625 54.69 -57.79 -67.12
CA ALA A 625 54.34 -59.18 -67.36
C ALA A 625 53.87 -59.89 -66.08
N ASP A 626 54.51 -59.64 -64.94
CA ASP A 626 54.10 -60.21 -63.65
C ASP A 626 52.77 -59.60 -63.16
N GLN A 627 52.55 -58.30 -63.39
CA GLN A 627 51.26 -57.65 -63.12
C GLN A 627 50.13 -58.19 -64.01
N TRP A 628 50.39 -58.47 -65.30
CA TRP A 628 49.42 -59.12 -66.19
C TRP A 628 49.07 -60.54 -65.73
N ARG A 629 50.07 -61.34 -65.36
CA ARG A 629 49.89 -62.72 -64.85
C ARG A 629 49.07 -62.78 -63.56
N THR A 630 49.03 -61.68 -62.80
CA THR A 630 48.21 -61.58 -61.59
C THR A 630 46.71 -61.63 -61.93
N PHE A 631 46.30 -61.09 -63.08
CA PHE A 631 44.92 -61.12 -63.56
C PHE A 631 44.62 -62.29 -64.49
N VAL A 632 45.62 -62.86 -65.17
CA VAL A 632 45.44 -64.01 -66.07
C VAL A 632 46.46 -65.11 -65.72
N PRO A 633 46.25 -65.90 -64.63
CA PRO A 633 47.24 -66.86 -64.14
C PRO A 633 47.47 -68.06 -65.06
N HIS A 634 46.49 -68.37 -65.93
CA HIS A 634 46.44 -69.58 -66.74
C HIS A 634 46.23 -69.30 -68.25
N GLY A 635 46.49 -68.07 -68.73
CA GLY A 635 46.18 -67.63 -70.11
C GLY A 635 47.27 -66.80 -70.81
N GLY A 636 47.06 -66.50 -72.10
CA GLY A 636 48.06 -66.10 -73.11
C GLY A 636 48.66 -64.68 -73.04
N TRP A 637 49.38 -64.32 -74.10
CA TRP A 637 50.16 -63.08 -74.23
C TRP A 637 49.31 -61.82 -74.06
N PRO A 638 49.88 -60.69 -73.58
CA PRO A 638 49.13 -59.47 -73.38
C PRO A 638 48.51 -58.95 -74.69
N VAL A 639 47.19 -58.91 -74.74
CA VAL A 639 46.40 -58.30 -75.81
C VAL A 639 45.76 -57.03 -75.27
N LEU A 640 45.81 -55.95 -76.04
CA LEU A 640 45.13 -54.71 -75.68
C LEU A 640 43.70 -54.74 -76.22
N PRO A 641 42.70 -54.32 -75.43
CA PRO A 641 41.33 -54.23 -75.89
C PRO A 641 41.18 -53.13 -76.95
N PRO A 642 40.20 -53.25 -77.87
CA PRO A 642 39.91 -52.22 -78.85
C PRO A 642 39.50 -50.92 -78.14
N LYS A 643 39.95 -49.78 -78.67
CA LYS A 643 39.66 -48.43 -78.13
C LYS A 643 40.10 -48.21 -76.67
N LEU A 644 41.26 -48.74 -76.27
CA LEU A 644 41.84 -48.54 -74.93
C LEU A 644 41.89 -47.07 -74.47
N ASP A 645 42.12 -46.10 -75.36
CA ASP A 645 42.05 -44.67 -75.01
C ASP A 645 40.67 -44.28 -74.45
N THR A 646 39.59 -44.74 -75.11
CA THR A 646 38.24 -44.47 -74.63
C THR A 646 37.93 -45.15 -73.29
N ILE A 647 38.55 -46.31 -73.01
CA ILE A 647 38.42 -47.01 -71.72
C ILE A 647 39.12 -46.22 -70.61
N ILE A 648 40.33 -45.71 -70.90
CA ILE A 648 41.09 -44.86 -69.96
C ILE A 648 40.30 -43.57 -69.68
N ASP A 649 39.82 -42.89 -70.71
CA ASP A 649 39.05 -41.64 -70.56
C ASP A 649 37.74 -41.89 -69.77
N THR A 650 37.06 -43.01 -70.03
CA THR A 650 35.83 -43.38 -69.29
C THR A 650 36.15 -43.69 -67.82
N GLN A 651 37.25 -44.40 -67.54
CA GLN A 651 37.69 -44.74 -66.19
C GLN A 651 38.12 -43.49 -65.39
N ASP A 652 38.87 -42.59 -66.02
CA ASP A 652 39.33 -41.36 -65.37
C ASP A 652 38.13 -40.45 -65.05
N ALA A 653 37.15 -40.35 -65.96
CA ALA A 653 35.89 -39.63 -65.71
C ALA A 653 35.02 -40.29 -64.63
N LEU A 654 34.97 -41.62 -64.60
CA LEU A 654 34.25 -42.41 -63.59
C LEU A 654 34.81 -42.15 -62.19
N ILE A 655 36.13 -42.23 -62.01
CA ILE A 655 36.80 -41.93 -60.72
C ILE A 655 36.53 -40.48 -60.33
N GLN A 656 36.75 -39.53 -61.24
CA GLN A 656 36.57 -38.11 -60.95
C GLN A 656 35.18 -37.78 -60.41
N ASP A 657 34.13 -38.35 -61.03
CA ASP A 657 32.75 -38.12 -60.61
C ASP A 657 32.38 -38.86 -59.32
N MET A 658 32.91 -40.06 -59.10
CA MET A 658 32.69 -40.82 -57.87
C MET A 658 33.38 -40.15 -56.68
N THR A 659 34.63 -39.70 -56.82
CA THR A 659 35.33 -38.97 -55.75
C THR A 659 34.62 -37.66 -55.40
N ALA A 660 34.14 -36.91 -56.39
CA ALA A 660 33.39 -35.67 -56.15
C ALA A 660 32.01 -35.91 -55.52
N LEU A 661 31.37 -37.04 -55.82
CA LEU A 661 30.11 -37.42 -55.20
C LEU A 661 30.33 -37.98 -53.78
N ASP A 662 31.43 -38.71 -53.54
CA ASP A 662 31.81 -39.21 -52.22
C ASP A 662 31.99 -38.07 -51.22
N THR A 663 32.60 -36.94 -51.62
CA THR A 663 32.74 -35.77 -50.73
C THR A 663 31.39 -35.22 -50.26
N VAL A 664 30.35 -35.31 -51.11
CA VAL A 664 28.99 -34.88 -50.77
C VAL A 664 28.27 -35.91 -49.92
N LEU A 665 28.47 -37.20 -50.21
CA LEU A 665 27.74 -38.30 -49.57
C LEU A 665 28.39 -38.81 -48.27
N THR A 666 29.58 -38.34 -47.92
CA THR A 666 30.36 -38.85 -46.77
C THR A 666 29.58 -38.83 -45.46
N THR A 667 28.77 -37.79 -45.24
CA THR A 667 27.96 -37.55 -44.04
C THR A 667 26.57 -38.21 -44.10
N THR A 668 26.21 -38.85 -45.22
CA THR A 668 24.96 -39.60 -45.33
C THR A 668 25.04 -40.92 -44.54
N PRO A 669 23.92 -41.49 -44.06
CA PRO A 669 23.90 -42.76 -43.33
C PRO A 669 24.53 -43.94 -44.09
N SER A 670 24.47 -43.90 -45.42
CA SER A 670 25.08 -44.91 -46.30
C SER A 670 26.58 -44.65 -46.57
N GLY A 671 27.15 -43.58 -46.01
CA GLY A 671 28.57 -43.22 -46.07
C GLY A 671 29.08 -42.80 -47.45
N GLY A 672 30.36 -42.47 -47.57
CA GLY A 672 31.04 -42.30 -48.87
C GLY A 672 31.53 -43.64 -49.45
N ASP A 673 32.62 -43.58 -50.21
CA ASP A 673 33.38 -44.73 -50.73
C ASP A 673 32.70 -45.56 -51.82
N LEU A 674 32.06 -44.90 -52.79
CA LEU A 674 31.42 -45.58 -53.92
C LEU A 674 32.41 -46.47 -54.72
N GLU A 675 33.71 -46.14 -54.72
CA GLU A 675 34.73 -46.85 -55.51
C GLU A 675 35.02 -48.29 -55.05
N ILE A 676 34.84 -48.58 -53.76
CA ILE A 676 35.08 -49.91 -53.16
C ILE A 676 33.81 -50.74 -53.02
N MET A 677 32.65 -50.15 -53.32
CA MET A 677 31.38 -50.86 -53.34
C MET A 677 31.27 -51.73 -54.61
N GLU A 678 30.50 -52.81 -54.50
CA GLU A 678 30.22 -53.66 -55.66
C GLU A 678 29.38 -52.90 -56.70
N PHE A 679 29.65 -53.10 -57.99
CA PHE A 679 28.98 -52.37 -59.08
C PHE A 679 27.45 -52.37 -58.97
N ASN A 680 26.83 -53.48 -58.60
CA ASN A 680 25.37 -53.58 -58.44
C ASN A 680 24.86 -52.68 -57.30
N LYS A 681 25.58 -52.62 -56.17
CA LYS A 681 25.20 -51.77 -55.03
C LYS A 681 25.42 -50.29 -55.33
N VAL A 682 26.47 -49.96 -56.09
CA VAL A 682 26.70 -48.60 -56.59
C VAL A 682 25.56 -48.18 -57.52
N GLU A 683 25.15 -49.06 -58.44
CA GLU A 683 24.04 -48.80 -59.37
C GLU A 683 22.70 -48.63 -58.62
N GLU A 684 22.40 -49.50 -57.65
CA GLU A 684 21.21 -49.39 -56.79
C GLU A 684 21.19 -48.06 -56.01
N ARG A 685 22.32 -47.68 -55.42
CA ARG A 685 22.45 -46.44 -54.65
C ARG A 685 22.34 -45.19 -55.52
N LEU A 686 23.04 -45.17 -56.66
CA LEU A 686 22.94 -44.06 -57.62
C LEU A 686 21.53 -43.95 -58.21
N LYS A 687 20.83 -45.07 -58.39
CA LYS A 687 19.44 -45.08 -58.82
C LYS A 687 18.52 -44.49 -57.76
N ALA A 688 18.70 -44.84 -56.49
CA ALA A 688 17.93 -44.22 -55.39
C ALA A 688 18.15 -42.70 -55.35
N LEU A 689 19.41 -42.24 -55.45
CA LEU A 689 19.75 -40.81 -55.52
C LEU A 689 19.19 -40.11 -56.77
N PHE A 690 19.15 -40.82 -57.91
CA PHE A 690 18.59 -40.32 -59.17
C PHE A 690 17.06 -40.18 -59.10
N ASP A 691 16.38 -41.17 -58.53
CA ASP A 691 14.93 -41.22 -58.45
C ASP A 691 14.40 -40.10 -57.51
N ASP A 692 15.13 -39.78 -56.44
CA ASP A 692 14.76 -38.74 -55.46
C ASP A 692 15.47 -37.38 -55.67
N HIS A 693 15.36 -36.84 -56.89
CA HIS A 693 15.93 -35.53 -57.21
C HIS A 693 15.14 -34.35 -56.60
N LEU A 694 13.86 -34.52 -56.28
CA LEU A 694 13.02 -33.45 -55.72
C LEU A 694 13.49 -33.03 -54.31
N SER A 695 14.10 -33.95 -53.55
CA SER A 695 14.71 -33.63 -52.26
C SER A 695 15.89 -32.66 -52.36
N LEU A 696 16.49 -32.50 -53.55
CA LEU A 696 17.57 -31.53 -53.79
C LEU A 696 17.09 -30.08 -53.91
N ASP A 697 15.79 -29.83 -54.10
CA ASP A 697 15.25 -28.48 -54.20
C ASP A 697 15.32 -27.75 -52.85
N THR A 698 15.22 -28.46 -51.73
CA THR A 698 15.21 -27.88 -50.38
C THR A 698 16.50 -28.13 -49.59
N LEU A 699 17.27 -29.16 -49.95
CA LEU A 699 18.48 -29.57 -49.23
C LEU A 699 19.57 -28.47 -49.13
N PRO A 700 19.90 -27.69 -50.18
CA PRO A 700 20.91 -26.64 -50.09
C PRO A 700 20.65 -25.59 -49.02
N GLU A 701 19.41 -25.09 -48.99
CA GLU A 701 18.99 -24.09 -48.02
C GLU A 701 18.99 -24.66 -46.60
N ARG A 702 18.57 -25.92 -46.42
CA ARG A 702 18.63 -26.62 -45.13
C ARG A 702 20.05 -26.75 -44.59
N CYS A 703 21.00 -27.19 -45.40
CA CYS A 703 22.39 -27.32 -44.97
C CYS A 703 23.03 -25.95 -44.65
N SER A 704 22.67 -24.90 -45.39
CA SER A 704 23.10 -23.54 -45.06
C SER A 704 22.58 -23.12 -43.68
N LEU A 705 21.30 -23.33 -43.41
CA LEU A 705 20.67 -23.02 -42.13
C LEU A 705 21.26 -23.85 -40.98
N GLU A 706 21.50 -25.14 -41.17
CA GLU A 706 22.16 -26.02 -40.18
C GLU A 706 23.56 -25.50 -39.82
N GLY A 707 24.33 -25.06 -40.82
CA GLY A 707 25.63 -24.42 -40.61
C GLY A 707 25.54 -23.12 -39.81
N GLU A 708 24.56 -22.28 -40.08
CA GLU A 708 24.31 -21.05 -39.33
C GLU A 708 23.89 -21.32 -37.88
N PHE A 709 23.01 -22.29 -37.63
CA PHE A 709 22.61 -22.68 -36.27
C PHE A 709 23.79 -23.20 -35.47
N LYS A 710 24.64 -24.02 -36.08
CA LYS A 710 25.85 -24.53 -35.44
C LYS A 710 26.84 -23.42 -35.09
N ALA A 711 27.00 -22.43 -35.97
CA ALA A 711 27.91 -21.31 -35.73
C ALA A 711 27.52 -20.45 -34.50
N VAL A 712 26.23 -20.37 -34.18
CA VAL A 712 25.70 -19.62 -33.03
C VAL A 712 25.50 -20.49 -31.79
N GLY A 713 25.61 -21.82 -31.93
CA GLY A 713 25.50 -22.77 -30.81
C GLY A 713 24.09 -23.26 -30.54
N LEU A 714 23.24 -23.30 -31.57
CA LEU A 714 21.87 -23.85 -31.51
C LEU A 714 21.80 -25.34 -31.88
N ASP A 715 22.93 -26.02 -32.07
CA ASP A 715 23.02 -27.42 -32.53
C ASP A 715 22.23 -28.38 -31.62
N ASP A 716 22.39 -28.26 -30.29
CA ASP A 716 21.65 -29.08 -29.32
C ASP A 716 20.14 -28.85 -29.39
N LEU A 717 19.70 -27.61 -29.65
CA LEU A 717 18.28 -27.30 -29.82
C LEU A 717 17.74 -27.88 -31.12
N VAL A 718 18.44 -27.70 -32.24
CA VAL A 718 18.09 -28.27 -33.54
C VAL A 718 17.96 -29.80 -33.45
N GLN A 719 18.89 -30.44 -32.76
CA GLN A 719 18.86 -31.90 -32.58
C GLN A 719 17.70 -32.36 -31.67
N ASP A 720 17.35 -31.60 -30.63
CA ASP A 720 16.15 -31.86 -29.81
C ASP A 720 14.85 -31.71 -30.64
N LEU A 721 14.73 -30.63 -31.43
CA LEU A 721 13.59 -30.40 -32.33
C LEU A 721 13.45 -31.52 -33.36
N ARG A 722 14.56 -31.97 -33.96
CA ARG A 722 14.61 -33.09 -34.91
C ARG A 722 14.20 -34.41 -34.25
N THR A 723 14.68 -34.68 -33.04
CA THR A 723 14.33 -35.91 -32.30
C THR A 723 12.85 -35.99 -31.97
N ARG A 724 12.22 -34.86 -31.68
CA ARG A 724 10.79 -34.75 -31.35
C ARG A 724 9.88 -34.50 -32.55
N GLN A 725 10.46 -34.30 -33.74
CA GLN A 725 9.74 -33.96 -34.98
C GLN A 725 8.79 -32.76 -34.79
N VAL A 726 9.33 -31.65 -34.28
CA VAL A 726 8.51 -30.47 -33.94
C VAL A 726 7.99 -29.76 -35.19
N GLU A 727 6.67 -29.53 -35.21
CA GLU A 727 5.98 -28.79 -36.28
C GLU A 727 6.38 -27.31 -36.33
N ARG A 728 6.33 -26.70 -37.52
CA ARG A 728 6.75 -25.31 -37.77
C ARG A 728 6.17 -24.31 -36.76
N GLU A 729 4.88 -24.40 -36.46
CA GLU A 729 4.17 -23.45 -35.59
C GLU A 729 4.65 -23.50 -34.12
N ALA A 730 5.26 -24.62 -33.69
CA ALA A 730 5.73 -24.81 -32.33
C ALA A 730 7.17 -24.32 -32.10
N VAL A 731 7.97 -24.20 -33.17
CA VAL A 731 9.41 -23.92 -33.12
C VAL A 731 9.76 -22.63 -32.37
N ARG A 732 9.00 -21.56 -32.59
CA ARG A 732 9.22 -20.27 -31.91
C ARG A 732 9.06 -20.38 -30.39
N GLY A 733 8.04 -21.13 -29.95
CA GLY A 733 7.81 -21.39 -28.53
C GLY A 733 8.94 -22.20 -27.90
N GLU A 734 9.50 -23.17 -28.65
CA GLU A 734 10.64 -23.99 -28.19
C GLU A 734 11.93 -23.18 -28.06
N LEU A 735 12.26 -22.32 -29.04
CA LEU A 735 13.40 -21.40 -28.93
C LEU A 735 13.23 -20.45 -27.73
N GLY A 736 12.04 -19.89 -27.58
CA GLY A 736 11.70 -19.04 -26.44
C GLY A 736 11.88 -19.77 -25.11
N LEU A 737 11.41 -21.02 -24.99
CA LEU A 737 11.56 -21.82 -23.78
C LEU A 737 13.03 -22.09 -23.46
N ALA A 738 13.83 -22.49 -24.45
CA ALA A 738 15.26 -22.73 -24.25
C ALA A 738 15.99 -21.46 -23.79
N TRP A 739 15.69 -20.32 -24.40
CA TRP A 739 16.30 -19.03 -24.04
C TRP A 739 15.89 -18.57 -22.64
N TRP A 740 14.58 -18.44 -22.37
CA TRP A 740 14.09 -17.91 -21.09
C TRP A 740 14.46 -18.82 -19.92
N THR A 741 14.53 -20.14 -20.11
CA THR A 741 14.97 -21.02 -19.02
C THR A 741 16.47 -20.92 -18.79
N THR A 742 17.26 -20.64 -19.82
CA THR A 742 18.71 -20.34 -19.66
C THR A 742 18.90 -19.05 -18.86
N VAL A 743 18.16 -17.99 -19.20
CA VAL A 743 18.19 -16.71 -18.47
C VAL A 743 17.72 -16.89 -17.03
N PHE A 744 16.64 -17.65 -16.82
CA PHE A 744 16.14 -17.99 -15.48
C PHE A 744 17.21 -18.68 -14.65
N ASP A 745 17.80 -19.76 -15.19
CA ASP A 745 18.80 -20.54 -14.48
C ASP A 745 20.01 -19.65 -14.15
N ASP A 746 20.49 -18.82 -15.07
CA ASP A 746 21.64 -17.93 -14.81
C ASP A 746 21.35 -16.90 -13.70
N ILE A 747 20.19 -16.23 -13.74
CA ILE A 747 19.75 -15.30 -12.69
C ILE A 747 19.53 -16.02 -11.35
N MET A 748 19.01 -17.25 -11.36
CA MET A 748 18.85 -18.06 -10.14
C MET A 748 20.18 -18.48 -9.54
N HIS A 749 21.18 -18.80 -10.36
CA HIS A 749 22.51 -19.16 -9.87
C HIS A 749 23.29 -17.94 -9.33
N SER A 750 22.99 -16.72 -9.81
CA SER A 750 23.63 -15.50 -9.33
C SER A 750 23.10 -15.06 -7.94
N SER A 751 21.84 -15.36 -7.59
CA SER A 751 21.30 -15.15 -6.24
C SER A 751 21.12 -16.44 -5.43
N GLN A 752 21.98 -16.61 -4.41
CA GLN A 752 21.86 -17.69 -3.42
C GLN A 752 20.56 -17.64 -2.59
N ILE A 753 19.87 -16.49 -2.56
CA ILE A 753 18.69 -16.27 -1.73
C ILE A 753 17.44 -16.83 -2.41
N ILE A 754 17.29 -16.59 -3.71
CA ILE A 754 16.17 -17.14 -4.47
C ILE A 754 16.35 -18.64 -4.69
N SER A 755 17.58 -19.10 -4.98
CA SER A 755 17.88 -20.52 -5.22
C SER A 755 17.55 -21.45 -4.03
N ASN A 756 17.64 -20.96 -2.79
CA ASN A 756 17.50 -21.77 -1.58
C ASN A 756 16.16 -21.61 -0.84
N GLN A 757 15.26 -20.74 -1.30
CA GLN A 757 14.00 -20.46 -0.60
C GLN A 757 12.82 -20.78 -1.51
N ASP A 758 11.91 -21.63 -1.03
CA ASP A 758 10.62 -21.85 -1.70
C ASP A 758 9.59 -20.79 -1.26
N GLY A 759 8.45 -20.76 -1.93
CA GLY A 759 7.39 -19.82 -1.60
C GLY A 759 6.77 -19.99 -0.20
N SER A 760 6.90 -21.15 0.44
CA SER A 760 6.49 -21.35 1.84
C SER A 760 7.43 -20.65 2.83
N ALA A 761 8.73 -20.60 2.52
CA ALA A 761 9.70 -19.84 3.31
C ALA A 761 9.35 -18.33 3.32
N LEU A 762 8.89 -17.80 2.18
CA LEU A 762 8.47 -16.41 2.06
C LEU A 762 7.15 -16.13 2.79
N SER A 763 6.15 -17.02 2.69
CA SER A 763 4.93 -16.92 3.50
C SER A 763 5.25 -16.92 5.00
N ASN A 764 6.11 -17.84 5.47
CA ASN A 764 6.52 -17.88 6.88
C ASN A 764 7.26 -16.61 7.32
N ALA A 765 8.11 -16.05 6.45
CA ALA A 765 8.82 -14.80 6.74
C ALA A 765 7.86 -13.60 6.82
N ALA A 766 6.87 -13.51 5.93
CA ALA A 766 5.84 -12.47 5.96
C ALA A 766 4.91 -12.60 7.18
N GLU A 767 4.51 -13.82 7.55
CA GLU A 767 3.75 -14.06 8.77
C GLU A 767 4.55 -13.71 10.02
N ARG A 768 5.84 -14.10 10.07
CA ARG A 768 6.73 -13.71 11.18
C ARG A 768 6.92 -12.20 11.24
N PHE A 769 7.05 -11.52 10.10
CA PHE A 769 7.11 -10.06 10.03
C PHE A 769 5.87 -9.44 10.65
N ASN A 770 4.67 -9.84 10.23
CA ASN A 770 3.42 -9.29 10.76
C ASN A 770 3.32 -9.49 12.28
N GLN A 771 3.75 -10.65 12.78
CA GLN A 771 3.77 -10.93 14.21
C GLN A 771 4.77 -10.07 14.98
N VAL A 772 6.03 -10.02 14.54
CA VAL A 772 7.10 -9.28 15.22
C VAL A 772 6.84 -7.78 15.16
N ASP A 773 6.33 -7.27 14.04
CA ASP A 773 5.98 -5.86 13.90
C ASP A 773 4.83 -5.47 14.83
N ALA A 774 3.82 -6.34 15.02
CA ALA A 774 2.75 -6.09 16.00
C ALA A 774 3.29 -6.10 17.44
N GLN A 775 4.18 -7.06 17.76
CA GLN A 775 4.87 -7.09 19.06
C GLN A 775 5.73 -5.86 19.29
N HIS A 776 6.36 -5.33 18.24
CA HIS A 776 7.16 -4.12 18.32
C HIS A 776 6.28 -2.92 18.67
N VAL A 777 5.17 -2.72 17.96
CA VAL A 777 4.17 -1.67 18.24
C VAL A 777 3.68 -1.75 19.69
N ASP A 778 3.32 -2.95 20.16
CA ASP A 778 2.87 -3.16 21.55
C ASP A 778 3.97 -2.88 22.59
N SER A 779 5.25 -3.00 22.21
CA SER A 779 6.39 -2.77 23.11
C SER A 779 6.79 -1.30 23.29
N VAL A 780 6.39 -0.42 22.36
CA VAL A 780 6.80 1.00 22.36
C VAL A 780 6.30 1.73 23.61
N GLY A 781 5.00 1.65 23.90
CA GLY A 781 4.38 2.36 25.03
C GLY A 781 4.97 1.99 26.39
N PRO A 782 5.09 0.67 26.73
CA PRO A 782 5.76 0.23 27.95
C PRO A 782 7.23 0.67 28.06
N MET A 783 7.96 0.71 26.94
CA MET A 783 9.35 1.20 26.92
C MET A 783 9.40 2.71 27.21
N VAL A 784 8.56 3.52 26.55
CA VAL A 784 8.47 4.98 26.80
C VAL A 784 8.10 5.26 28.25
N ALA A 785 7.16 4.50 28.82
CA ALA A 785 6.76 4.62 30.21
C ALA A 785 7.92 4.28 31.17
N GLN A 786 8.68 3.22 30.90
CA GLN A 786 9.86 2.85 31.70
C GLN A 786 10.96 3.91 31.64
N GLU A 787 11.29 4.44 30.46
CA GLU A 787 12.30 5.50 30.32
C GLU A 787 11.86 6.83 30.94
N SER A 788 10.55 7.15 30.87
CA SER A 788 10.01 8.30 31.59
C SER A 788 10.11 8.13 33.10
N GLU A 789 9.82 6.95 33.62
CA GLU A 789 9.92 6.66 35.05
C GLU A 789 11.36 6.75 35.57
N LYS A 790 12.30 6.24 34.78
CA LYS A 790 13.73 6.38 35.05
C LYS A 790 14.15 7.86 35.13
N ARG A 791 13.74 8.69 34.17
CA ARG A 791 14.01 10.14 34.19
C ARG A 791 13.39 10.84 35.39
N LEU A 792 12.16 10.48 35.75
CA LEU A 792 11.51 11.00 36.95
C LEU A 792 12.29 10.62 38.21
N SER A 793 12.68 9.35 38.35
CA SER A 793 13.48 8.87 39.48
C SER A 793 14.80 9.64 39.61
N GLU A 794 15.55 9.77 38.51
CA GLU A 794 16.80 10.55 38.45
C GLU A 794 16.58 12.03 38.82
N LEU A 795 15.47 12.64 38.37
CA LEU A 795 15.09 14.00 38.73
C LEU A 795 14.81 14.14 40.23
N LEU A 796 14.03 13.22 40.81
CA LEU A 796 13.71 13.22 42.24
C LEU A 796 14.96 13.02 43.11
N PHE A 797 15.91 12.17 42.68
CA PHE A 797 17.21 12.02 43.36
C PHE A 797 18.08 13.27 43.24
N SER A 798 18.10 13.94 42.08
CA SER A 798 18.86 15.17 41.90
C SER A 798 18.27 16.37 42.67
N ARG A 799 16.95 16.37 42.92
CA ARG A 799 16.20 17.46 43.57
C ARG A 799 15.41 17.00 44.80
N THR A 800 16.02 16.21 45.67
CA THR A 800 15.33 15.56 46.81
C THR A 800 14.63 16.54 47.76
N GLN A 801 15.19 17.73 48.01
CA GLN A 801 14.55 18.72 48.88
C GLN A 801 13.24 19.26 48.28
N GLU A 802 13.27 19.59 46.99
CA GLU A 802 12.11 20.08 46.24
C GLU A 802 11.03 19.00 46.15
N ALA A 803 11.42 17.75 45.88
CA ALA A 803 10.52 16.59 45.86
C ALA A 803 9.80 16.36 47.21
N ASN A 804 10.53 16.42 48.32
CA ASN A 804 9.95 16.27 49.66
C ASN A 804 8.99 17.42 50.03
N GLN A 805 9.31 18.66 49.60
CA GLN A 805 8.41 19.81 49.77
C GLN A 805 7.12 19.60 48.96
N PHE A 806 7.24 19.14 47.72
CA PHE A 806 6.09 18.87 46.87
C PHE A 806 5.20 17.75 47.42
N HIS A 807 5.78 16.63 47.86
CA HIS A 807 5.08 15.56 48.59
C HIS A 807 4.34 16.09 49.82
N THR A 808 5.01 16.88 50.65
CA THR A 808 4.41 17.48 51.85
C THR A 808 3.23 18.41 51.50
N MET A 809 3.35 19.15 50.40
CA MET A 809 2.28 20.04 49.91
C MET A 809 1.06 19.25 49.42
N LEU A 810 1.29 18.17 48.66
CA LEU A 810 0.23 17.28 48.16
C LEU A 810 -0.50 16.57 49.32
N ALA A 811 0.25 16.07 50.30
CA ALA A 811 -0.33 15.40 51.47
C ALA A 811 -1.02 16.37 52.44
N GLY A 812 -0.48 17.58 52.62
CA GLY A 812 -0.97 18.57 53.59
C GLY A 812 -2.14 19.43 53.11
N ASN A 813 -2.31 19.61 51.79
CA ASN A 813 -3.38 20.42 51.21
C ASN A 813 -3.99 19.76 49.95
N PRO A 814 -4.78 18.68 50.11
CA PRO A 814 -5.34 17.93 48.99
C PRO A 814 -6.30 18.77 48.13
N SER A 815 -6.83 19.88 48.66
CA SER A 815 -7.75 20.81 47.99
C SER A 815 -7.06 21.96 47.23
N ALA A 816 -5.73 22.04 47.20
CA ALA A 816 -5.03 23.08 46.45
C ALA A 816 -5.27 22.94 44.93
N SER A 817 -5.28 24.07 44.21
CA SER A 817 -5.46 24.08 42.77
C SER A 817 -4.21 23.57 42.05
N LEU A 818 -4.40 22.97 40.87
CA LEU A 818 -3.29 22.56 40.00
C LEU A 818 -2.34 23.72 39.70
N SER A 819 -2.89 24.92 39.49
CA SER A 819 -2.12 26.15 39.28
C SER A 819 -1.19 26.49 40.44
N ALA A 820 -1.58 26.21 41.69
CA ALA A 820 -0.73 26.44 42.86
C ALA A 820 0.45 25.46 42.89
N PHE A 821 0.22 24.19 42.56
CA PHE A 821 1.28 23.19 42.45
C PHE A 821 2.25 23.50 41.32
N GLN A 822 1.72 23.92 40.17
CA GLN A 822 2.51 24.28 39.01
C GLN A 822 3.41 25.50 39.27
N GLN A 823 2.89 26.53 39.96
CA GLN A 823 3.69 27.70 40.33
C GLN A 823 4.79 27.38 41.33
N ALA A 824 4.53 26.46 42.27
CA ALA A 824 5.50 26.09 43.30
C ALA A 824 6.60 25.14 42.76
N HIS A 825 6.22 24.13 41.97
CA HIS A 825 7.09 23.03 41.56
C HIS A 825 6.87 22.61 40.08
N PRO A 826 7.09 23.50 39.10
CA PRO A 826 6.73 23.24 37.70
C PRO A 826 7.50 22.05 37.10
N GLY A 827 8.80 21.95 37.37
CA GLY A 827 9.65 20.89 36.77
C GLY A 827 9.33 19.49 37.28
N ILE A 828 9.03 19.34 38.57
CA ILE A 828 8.67 18.03 39.15
C ILE A 828 7.27 17.62 38.71
N LEU A 829 6.31 18.55 38.69
CA LEU A 829 4.95 18.27 38.20
C LEU A 829 4.97 17.77 36.74
N ALA A 830 5.70 18.49 35.88
CA ALA A 830 5.90 18.16 34.47
C ALA A 830 6.46 16.74 34.27
N ALA A 831 7.45 16.34 35.07
CA ALA A 831 8.04 15.01 34.98
C ALA A 831 7.16 13.89 35.59
N THR A 832 6.32 14.22 36.58
CA THR A 832 5.49 13.23 37.30
C THR A 832 4.34 12.74 36.43
N LYS A 833 3.66 13.66 35.76
CA LYS A 833 2.55 13.37 34.85
C LYS A 833 2.70 14.21 33.57
N PRO A 834 3.53 13.77 32.62
CA PRO A 834 3.88 14.57 31.45
C PRO A 834 2.72 14.76 30.46
N ILE A 835 1.66 13.96 30.56
CA ILE A 835 0.46 14.09 29.72
C ILE A 835 -0.68 14.64 30.58
N ILE A 836 -1.20 15.81 30.24
CA ILE A 836 -2.35 16.44 30.90
C ILE A 836 -3.54 16.34 29.96
N ILE A 837 -4.70 15.87 30.45
CA ILE A 837 -5.95 15.82 29.68
C ILE A 837 -6.92 16.86 30.24
N ALA A 838 -7.42 17.75 29.39
CA ALA A 838 -8.42 18.72 29.77
C ALA A 838 -9.25 19.22 28.57
N THR A 839 -10.57 19.28 28.71
CA THR A 839 -11.44 19.97 27.72
C THR A 839 -11.21 21.49 27.79
N PRO A 840 -11.50 22.25 26.72
CA PRO A 840 -11.39 23.72 26.74
C PRO A 840 -12.14 24.37 27.93
N ALA A 841 -13.33 23.86 28.23
CA ALA A 841 -14.13 24.27 29.38
C ALA A 841 -13.44 23.99 30.73
N THR A 842 -12.83 22.81 30.87
CA THR A 842 -12.09 22.43 32.08
C THR A 842 -10.87 23.33 32.28
N LEU A 843 -10.15 23.64 31.20
CA LEU A 843 -9.00 24.55 31.23
C LEU A 843 -9.39 25.93 31.76
N ALA A 844 -10.42 26.55 31.18
CA ALA A 844 -10.90 27.86 31.60
C ALA A 844 -11.37 27.91 33.06
N THR A 845 -11.89 26.78 33.57
CA THR A 845 -12.43 26.71 34.94
C THR A 845 -11.37 26.42 35.99
N ARG A 846 -10.31 25.68 35.64
CA ARG A 846 -9.36 25.09 36.62
C ARG A 846 -7.94 25.66 36.55
N THR A 847 -7.62 26.47 35.54
CA THR A 847 -6.26 26.98 35.30
C THR A 847 -6.25 28.45 34.92
N ASN A 848 -5.09 29.08 35.01
CA ASN A 848 -4.87 30.43 34.50
C ASN A 848 -4.44 30.39 33.03
N PRO A 849 -4.65 31.47 32.23
CA PRO A 849 -4.16 31.60 30.86
C PRO A 849 -2.64 31.85 30.85
N THR A 850 -1.89 30.83 31.21
CA THR A 850 -0.43 30.78 31.25
C THR A 850 0.03 29.41 30.80
N GLN A 851 1.26 29.31 30.29
CA GLN A 851 1.81 28.05 29.80
C GLN A 851 1.68 26.92 30.84
N LEU A 852 1.08 25.80 30.43
CA LEU A 852 0.89 24.57 31.21
C LEU A 852 1.78 23.42 30.70
N ALA A 853 1.97 23.36 29.39
CA ALA A 853 2.75 22.32 28.71
C ALA A 853 3.62 22.94 27.60
N ASP A 854 4.56 22.16 27.09
CA ASP A 854 5.37 22.54 25.93
C ASP A 854 4.54 22.50 24.66
N THR A 855 3.82 21.39 24.48
CA THR A 855 3.00 21.09 23.30
C THR A 855 1.53 20.89 23.67
N VAL A 856 0.62 21.43 22.88
CA VAL A 856 -0.81 21.11 22.96
C VAL A 856 -1.27 20.30 21.74
N ILE A 857 -2.02 19.23 21.97
CA ILE A 857 -2.69 18.45 20.92
C ILE A 857 -4.16 18.83 20.94
N ILE A 858 -4.65 19.49 19.89
CA ILE A 858 -6.06 19.80 19.70
C ILE A 858 -6.66 18.69 18.84
N ASP A 859 -7.54 17.88 19.42
CA ASP A 859 -8.15 16.72 18.78
C ASP A 859 -9.67 16.90 18.65
N ALA A 860 -10.20 16.49 17.51
CA ALA A 860 -11.60 16.61 17.13
C ALA A 860 -12.15 18.05 17.24
N GLY A 861 -11.28 19.02 16.95
CA GLY A 861 -11.54 20.45 17.12
C GLY A 861 -12.09 21.16 15.89
N ALA A 862 -12.42 20.47 14.79
CA ALA A 862 -12.83 21.10 13.52
C ALA A 862 -13.98 22.11 13.68
N HIS A 863 -14.88 21.84 14.64
CA HIS A 863 -16.06 22.65 14.93
C HIS A 863 -15.98 23.45 16.24
N MET A 864 -14.80 23.52 16.87
CA MET A 864 -14.66 24.25 18.13
C MET A 864 -14.85 25.76 17.94
N PRO A 865 -15.50 26.49 18.86
CA PRO A 865 -15.59 27.94 18.77
C PRO A 865 -14.21 28.62 18.76
N SER A 866 -13.99 29.61 17.89
CA SER A 866 -12.69 30.29 17.72
C SER A 866 -12.12 30.85 19.03
N ILE A 867 -12.99 31.30 19.96
CA ILE A 867 -12.57 31.81 21.26
C ILE A 867 -11.89 30.73 22.13
N GLN A 868 -12.30 29.46 21.98
CA GLN A 868 -11.70 28.36 22.71
C GLN A 868 -10.28 28.10 22.22
N VAL A 869 -10.01 28.28 20.92
CA VAL A 869 -8.66 28.12 20.33
C VAL A 869 -7.68 29.03 21.08
N LEU A 870 -8.02 30.31 21.27
CA LEU A 870 -7.17 31.29 21.98
C LEU A 870 -6.86 30.87 23.41
N THR A 871 -7.89 30.40 24.14
CA THR A 871 -7.70 29.94 25.51
C THR A 871 -6.78 28.72 25.56
N VAL A 872 -6.90 27.80 24.61
CA VAL A 872 -6.04 26.62 24.52
C VAL A 872 -4.59 27.02 24.20
N LEU A 873 -4.38 27.89 23.21
CA LEU A 873 -3.04 28.32 22.79
C LEU A 873 -2.29 29.10 23.87
N ALA A 874 -2.99 29.82 24.75
CA ALA A 874 -2.37 30.51 25.90
C ALA A 874 -1.63 29.56 26.88
N ARG A 875 -1.84 28.23 26.75
CA ARG A 875 -1.32 27.20 27.66
C ARG A 875 -0.19 26.35 27.07
N ALA A 876 0.23 26.60 25.84
CA ALA A 876 1.37 25.91 25.23
C ALA A 876 2.16 26.84 24.29
N GLY A 877 3.43 26.52 24.07
CA GLY A 877 4.28 27.24 23.09
C GLY A 877 4.27 26.61 21.69
N GLN A 878 3.74 25.40 21.57
CA GLN A 878 3.68 24.61 20.34
C GLN A 878 2.33 23.91 20.23
N VAL A 879 1.83 23.71 19.01
CA VAL A 879 0.54 23.04 18.77
C VAL A 879 0.64 21.93 17.71
N ALA A 880 -0.06 20.83 17.97
CA ALA A 880 -0.43 19.83 16.97
C ALA A 880 -1.95 19.84 16.82
N VAL A 881 -2.46 20.12 15.63
CA VAL A 881 -3.90 20.07 15.33
C VAL A 881 -4.19 18.80 14.57
N ILE A 882 -5.12 17.99 15.07
CA ILE A 882 -5.66 16.83 14.36
C ILE A 882 -7.08 17.17 13.93
N ALA A 883 -7.25 17.40 12.63
CA ALA A 883 -8.53 17.76 12.05
C ALA A 883 -8.54 17.46 10.55
N HIS A 884 -9.74 17.25 10.00
CA HIS A 884 -9.94 17.15 8.57
C HIS A 884 -10.06 18.57 7.98
N ARG A 885 -9.03 19.05 7.28
CA ARG A 885 -8.91 20.45 6.85
C ARG A 885 -10.11 20.97 6.04
N PRO A 886 -10.69 20.22 5.07
CA PRO A 886 -11.81 20.69 4.26
C PRO A 886 -13.10 21.00 5.04
N THR A 887 -13.29 20.39 6.21
CA THR A 887 -14.51 20.56 7.03
C THR A 887 -14.30 21.41 8.27
N ILE A 888 -13.13 22.03 8.46
CA ILE A 888 -12.91 22.96 9.58
C ILE A 888 -13.86 24.15 9.43
N THR A 889 -14.71 24.34 10.43
CA THR A 889 -15.70 25.43 10.46
C THR A 889 -15.26 26.59 11.36
N SER A 890 -14.30 26.34 12.23
CA SER A 890 -13.75 27.33 13.15
C SER A 890 -12.80 28.29 12.42
N GLU A 891 -13.18 29.56 12.28
CA GLU A 891 -12.34 30.56 11.63
C GLU A 891 -10.98 30.73 12.34
N GLY A 892 -10.98 30.73 13.68
CA GLY A 892 -9.75 30.85 14.46
C GLY A 892 -8.84 29.65 14.30
N LEU A 893 -9.40 28.44 14.14
CA LEU A 893 -8.62 27.25 13.86
C LEU A 893 -8.07 27.26 12.43
N LEU A 894 -8.85 27.68 11.43
CA LEU A 894 -8.37 27.83 10.05
C LEU A 894 -7.19 28.80 9.98
N GLN A 895 -7.30 29.96 10.62
CA GLN A 895 -6.22 30.95 10.67
C GLN A 895 -4.94 30.38 11.31
N LEU A 896 -5.07 29.57 12.37
CA LEU A 896 -3.94 28.90 12.99
C LEU A 896 -3.32 27.87 12.03
N VAL A 897 -4.15 27.00 11.46
CA VAL A 897 -3.75 25.88 10.61
C VAL A 897 -3.02 26.34 9.34
N ASP A 898 -3.36 27.51 8.79
CA ASP A 898 -2.65 28.14 7.67
C ASP A 898 -1.21 28.57 7.99
N GLN A 899 -0.82 28.56 9.28
CA GLN A 899 0.53 28.87 9.73
C GLN A 899 1.34 27.62 10.11
N LEU A 900 0.72 26.43 10.13
CA LEU A 900 1.35 25.18 10.59
C LEU A 900 1.95 24.39 9.43
N VAL A 901 2.90 23.49 9.74
CA VAL A 901 3.40 22.51 8.76
C VAL A 901 2.31 21.47 8.49
N PRO A 902 1.79 21.33 7.26
CA PRO A 902 0.76 20.35 6.95
C PRO A 902 1.38 18.96 6.72
N VAL A 903 0.83 17.95 7.38
CA VAL A 903 1.12 16.54 7.15
C VAL A 903 -0.19 15.85 6.80
N GLN A 904 -0.27 15.27 5.61
CA GLN A 904 -1.45 14.58 5.11
C GLN A 904 -1.43 13.12 5.55
N ALA A 905 -2.38 12.71 6.38
CA ALA A 905 -2.52 11.33 6.81
C ALA A 905 -3.49 10.57 5.86
N PRO A 906 -3.08 9.47 5.22
CA PRO A 906 -3.91 8.79 4.22
C PRO A 906 -5.21 8.26 4.84
N ALA A 907 -6.32 8.38 4.12
CA ALA A 907 -7.59 7.81 4.55
C ALA A 907 -7.50 6.28 4.63
N ARG A 908 -8.20 5.69 5.60
CA ARG A 908 -8.39 4.23 5.65
C ARG A 908 -9.65 3.88 4.86
N PRO A 909 -9.67 2.76 4.12
CA PRO A 909 -10.86 2.38 3.36
C PRO A 909 -12.01 2.04 4.30
N SER A 910 -13.22 2.33 3.84
CA SER A 910 -14.46 2.13 4.60
C SER A 910 -15.44 1.27 3.80
N ARG A 911 -16.41 0.67 4.48
CA ARG A 911 -17.47 -0.11 3.83
C ARG A 911 -18.61 0.75 3.28
N ARG A 912 -18.39 2.06 3.22
CA ARG A 912 -19.38 3.06 2.80
C ARG A 912 -19.79 2.83 1.36
N SER A 913 -21.05 3.13 1.05
CA SER A 913 -21.55 3.12 -0.32
C SER A 913 -20.66 4.00 -1.23
N PRO A 914 -20.25 3.51 -2.42
CA PRO A 914 -19.53 4.32 -3.41
C PRO A 914 -20.30 5.57 -3.82
N LEU A 915 -21.64 5.51 -3.83
CA LEU A 915 -22.51 6.65 -4.14
C LEU A 915 -22.35 7.77 -3.11
N LEU A 916 -22.34 7.41 -1.82
CA LEU A 916 -22.10 8.38 -0.75
C LEU A 916 -20.69 8.96 -0.80
N SER A 917 -19.69 8.13 -1.13
CA SER A 917 -18.31 8.60 -1.31
C SER A 917 -18.21 9.59 -2.47
N GLY A 918 -18.90 9.33 -3.59
CA GLY A 918 -18.98 10.25 -4.72
C GLY A 918 -19.71 11.56 -4.37
N PHE A 919 -20.79 11.49 -3.57
CA PHE A 919 -21.47 12.68 -3.07
C PHE A 919 -20.54 13.54 -2.21
N LEU A 920 -19.82 12.95 -1.26
CA LEU A 920 -18.86 13.66 -0.40
C LEU A 920 -17.76 14.35 -1.21
N GLN A 921 -17.12 13.63 -2.15
CA GLN A 921 -16.09 14.19 -3.03
C GLN A 921 -16.64 15.36 -3.88
N GLY A 922 -17.85 15.20 -4.45
CA GLY A 922 -18.49 16.21 -5.29
C GLY A 922 -18.87 17.50 -4.56
N HIS A 923 -19.02 17.47 -3.23
CA HIS A 923 -19.41 18.61 -2.40
C HIS A 923 -18.27 19.15 -1.52
N GLY A 924 -17.01 18.82 -1.85
CA GLY A 924 -15.84 19.46 -1.26
C GLY A 924 -15.30 18.80 0.01
N TYR A 925 -15.65 17.54 0.29
CA TYR A 925 -15.05 16.78 1.39
C TYR A 925 -13.58 16.40 1.14
N GLY A 926 -13.09 16.48 -0.09
CA GLY A 926 -11.73 16.07 -0.45
C GLY A 926 -11.65 14.62 -0.94
N THR A 927 -10.43 14.11 -1.11
CA THR A 927 -10.18 12.83 -1.78
C THR A 927 -10.39 11.64 -0.84
N LEU A 928 -11.45 10.88 -1.09
CA LEU A 928 -11.71 9.62 -0.41
C LEU A 928 -11.06 8.42 -1.13
N PRO A 929 -10.53 7.43 -0.38
CA PRO A 929 -9.91 6.25 -0.97
C PRO A 929 -10.99 5.39 -1.59
N ALA A 930 -10.76 4.94 -2.82
CA ALA A 930 -11.70 4.05 -3.46
C ALA A 930 -11.71 2.69 -2.75
N SER A 931 -12.82 2.42 -2.08
CA SER A 931 -12.97 1.25 -1.23
C SER A 931 -13.71 0.15 -1.99
N LEU A 932 -13.24 -1.09 -1.85
CA LEU A 932 -13.84 -2.27 -2.46
C LEU A 932 -14.39 -3.19 -1.38
N PRO A 933 -15.47 -2.83 -0.66
CA PRO A 933 -16.05 -3.73 0.32
C PRO A 933 -16.54 -5.03 -0.33
N CYS A 934 -16.40 -6.14 0.39
CA CYS A 934 -17.07 -7.37 0.01
C CYS A 934 -18.58 -7.10 -0.11
N GLU A 935 -19.26 -7.69 -1.10
CA GLU A 935 -20.67 -7.40 -1.42
C GLU A 935 -21.60 -7.49 -0.20
N ARG A 936 -21.34 -8.45 0.71
CA ARG A 936 -22.10 -8.64 1.96
C ARG A 936 -21.86 -7.55 3.00
N SER A 937 -20.75 -6.86 2.89
CA SER A 937 -20.27 -5.85 3.84
C SER A 937 -20.49 -4.43 3.31
N CYS A 938 -20.77 -4.26 2.02
CA CYS A 938 -21.05 -2.98 1.39
C CYS A 938 -22.29 -2.33 2.03
N GLY A 939 -22.12 -1.11 2.51
CA GLY A 939 -23.17 -0.33 3.12
C GLY A 939 -24.08 0.34 2.12
N ARG A 940 -25.23 0.83 2.61
CA ARG A 940 -26.28 1.45 1.80
C ARG A 940 -26.71 2.79 2.34
N VAL A 941 -27.20 3.65 1.45
CA VAL A 941 -27.89 4.89 1.81
C VAL A 941 -29.40 4.66 1.70
N ARG A 942 -30.15 5.00 2.75
CA ARG A 942 -31.62 4.84 2.79
C ARG A 942 -32.30 6.12 3.25
N LEU A 943 -33.45 6.41 2.66
CA LEU A 943 -34.33 7.51 3.08
C LEU A 943 -35.64 6.96 3.65
N THR A 944 -35.94 7.32 4.89
CA THR A 944 -37.24 7.06 5.51
C THR A 944 -38.02 8.36 5.63
N ARG A 945 -39.08 8.50 4.83
CA ARG A 945 -39.99 9.65 4.90
C ARG A 945 -41.10 9.39 5.91
N VAL A 946 -41.42 10.40 6.69
CA VAL A 946 -42.45 10.33 7.73
C VAL A 946 -43.48 11.44 7.54
N GLU A 947 -44.77 11.13 7.58
CA GLU A 947 -45.83 12.15 7.54
C GLU A 947 -45.94 12.86 8.90
N GLY A 948 -45.14 13.91 9.08
CA GLY A 948 -45.05 14.68 10.30
C GLY A 948 -45.61 16.10 10.18
N THR A 949 -46.61 16.43 11.01
CA THR A 949 -47.03 17.82 11.24
C THR A 949 -47.15 18.10 12.73
N GLY A 950 -46.91 19.34 13.14
CA GLY A 950 -46.95 19.72 14.55
C GLY A 950 -47.31 21.17 14.82
N VAL A 951 -47.48 21.47 16.10
CA VAL A 951 -47.74 22.83 16.60
C VAL A 951 -46.40 23.53 16.80
N PRO A 952 -46.23 24.76 16.27
CA PRO A 952 -44.99 25.50 16.43
C PRO A 952 -44.73 25.86 17.89
N VAL A 953 -43.47 25.77 18.31
CA VAL A 953 -43.01 26.23 19.62
C VAL A 953 -43.20 27.74 19.69
N MET A 954 -43.89 28.27 20.70
CA MET A 954 -44.25 29.71 20.75
C MET A 954 -43.04 30.66 20.73
N ALA A 955 -41.88 30.22 21.24
CA ALA A 955 -40.66 31.04 21.28
C ALA A 955 -39.96 31.16 19.93
N THR A 956 -39.88 30.08 19.16
CA THR A 956 -39.11 30.02 17.90
C THR A 956 -39.99 29.99 16.66
N GLY A 957 -41.28 29.65 16.80
CA GLY A 957 -42.20 29.39 15.70
C GLY A 957 -41.96 28.06 14.99
N LEU A 958 -40.93 27.29 15.36
CA LEU A 958 -40.53 26.05 14.69
C LEU A 958 -41.31 24.84 15.18
N VAL A 959 -41.55 23.87 14.30
CA VAL A 959 -42.05 22.55 14.68
C VAL A 959 -40.85 21.64 14.85
N GLU A 960 -40.36 21.56 16.08
CA GLU A 960 -39.20 20.74 16.43
C GLU A 960 -39.60 19.40 17.07
N SER A 961 -38.81 18.39 16.78
CA SER A 961 -38.88 17.05 17.35
C SER A 961 -40.27 16.41 17.23
N ASN A 962 -40.73 16.24 15.99
CA ASN A 962 -42.02 15.63 15.74
C ASN A 962 -42.10 14.18 16.27
N GLN A 963 -43.25 13.76 16.81
CA GLN A 963 -43.39 12.46 17.46
C GLN A 963 -43.24 11.29 16.47
N GLN A 964 -43.76 11.43 15.25
CA GLN A 964 -43.69 10.38 14.24
C GLN A 964 -42.23 10.11 13.83
N GLU A 965 -41.39 11.16 13.73
CA GLU A 965 -39.97 11.01 13.41
C GLU A 965 -39.21 10.30 14.54
N VAL A 966 -39.47 10.71 15.80
CA VAL A 966 -38.90 10.03 16.98
C VAL A 966 -39.27 8.55 17.01
N MET A 967 -40.52 8.20 16.69
CA MET A 967 -40.94 6.80 16.62
C MET A 967 -40.30 6.04 15.47
N ALA A 968 -40.12 6.67 14.30
CA ALA A 968 -39.41 6.06 13.17
C ALA A 968 -37.96 5.72 13.52
N VAL A 969 -37.25 6.62 14.22
CA VAL A 969 -35.90 6.34 14.73
C VAL A 969 -35.92 5.16 15.71
N VAL A 970 -36.85 5.14 16.67
CA VAL A 970 -36.96 4.05 17.65
C VAL A 970 -37.24 2.70 16.95
N ASP A 971 -38.11 2.68 15.96
CA ASP A 971 -38.46 1.47 15.23
C ASP A 971 -37.31 0.99 14.33
N LEU A 972 -36.57 1.88 13.67
CA LEU A 972 -35.34 1.54 12.96
C LEU A 972 -34.30 0.90 13.90
N LEU A 973 -34.10 1.49 15.09
CA LEU A 973 -33.18 0.93 16.08
C LEU A 973 -33.65 -0.44 16.60
N ARG A 974 -34.95 -0.69 16.72
CA ARG A 974 -35.48 -2.03 17.05
C ARG A 974 -35.24 -3.03 15.92
N GLN A 975 -35.43 -2.63 14.67
CA GLN A 975 -35.15 -3.48 13.51
C GLN A 975 -33.67 -3.84 13.44
N ARG A 976 -32.77 -2.87 13.67
CA ARG A 976 -31.33 -3.09 13.79
C ARG A 976 -30.99 -4.01 14.95
N ALA A 977 -31.59 -3.80 16.13
CA ALA A 977 -31.37 -4.68 17.28
C ALA A 977 -31.81 -6.13 16.99
N ALA A 978 -32.90 -6.32 16.24
CA ALA A 978 -33.42 -7.63 15.85
C ALA A 978 -32.60 -8.33 14.77
N SER A 979 -31.77 -7.62 14.00
CA SER A 979 -30.90 -8.22 12.98
C SER A 979 -29.65 -8.88 13.57
N PHE A 980 -29.31 -8.58 14.83
CA PHE A 980 -28.18 -9.18 15.54
C PHE A 980 -28.62 -10.31 16.47
N SER A 981 -27.97 -11.46 16.36
CA SER A 981 -28.00 -12.49 17.40
C SER A 981 -27.04 -12.15 18.56
N ILE A 982 -25.84 -11.70 18.21
CA ILE A 982 -24.81 -11.18 19.11
C ILE A 982 -24.25 -9.92 18.45
N VAL A 983 -24.28 -8.80 19.17
CA VAL A 983 -23.73 -7.53 18.67
C VAL A 983 -22.21 -7.55 18.85
N PRO A 984 -21.41 -7.35 17.79
CA PRO A 984 -19.96 -7.25 17.92
C PRO A 984 -19.55 -6.09 18.84
N ALA A 985 -18.48 -6.27 19.61
CA ALA A 985 -17.97 -5.20 20.48
C ALA A 985 -17.52 -3.94 19.70
N SER A 986 -17.09 -4.12 18.45
CA SER A 986 -16.68 -3.06 17.54
C SER A 986 -17.85 -2.33 16.87
N TYR A 987 -19.07 -2.87 16.95
CA TYR A 987 -20.25 -2.24 16.34
C TYR A 987 -20.71 -1.05 17.17
N ILE A 988 -20.81 0.11 16.50
CA ILE A 988 -21.33 1.36 17.07
C ILE A 988 -22.33 1.94 16.07
N LEU A 989 -23.52 2.28 16.56
CA LEU A 989 -24.51 3.02 15.77
C LEU A 989 -24.64 4.44 16.34
N THR A 990 -24.47 5.44 15.49
CA THR A 990 -24.52 6.84 15.92
C THR A 990 -25.73 7.54 15.31
N VAL A 991 -26.58 8.10 16.17
CA VAL A 991 -27.72 8.92 15.76
C VAL A 991 -27.28 10.39 15.82
N VAL A 992 -27.22 11.04 14.67
CA VAL A 992 -26.91 12.46 14.52
C VAL A 992 -28.20 13.26 14.47
N THR A 993 -28.29 14.27 15.32
CA THR A 993 -29.47 15.13 15.47
C THR A 993 -29.11 16.58 15.16
N LEU A 994 -29.97 17.30 14.44
CA LEU A 994 -29.73 18.71 14.07
C LEU A 994 -30.17 19.73 15.14
N SER A 995 -30.89 19.28 16.18
CA SER A 995 -31.39 20.13 17.26
C SER A 995 -31.22 19.47 18.62
N SER A 996 -30.70 20.22 19.59
CA SER A 996 -30.52 19.79 20.98
C SER A 996 -31.83 19.40 21.68
N ASN A 997 -32.94 20.05 21.30
CA ASN A 997 -34.28 19.72 21.76
C ASN A 997 -34.70 18.33 21.25
N HIS A 998 -34.46 18.05 19.97
CA HIS A 998 -34.72 16.75 19.36
C HIS A 998 -33.87 15.65 20.00
N ARG A 999 -32.57 15.89 20.20
CA ARG A 999 -31.66 14.99 20.92
C ARG A 999 -32.18 14.60 22.30
N SER A 1000 -32.60 15.60 23.08
CA SER A 1000 -33.10 15.40 24.44
C SER A 1000 -34.39 14.57 24.47
N ARG A 1001 -35.33 14.87 23.57
CA ARG A 1001 -36.59 14.13 23.46
C ARG A 1001 -36.40 12.70 22.98
N LEU A 1002 -35.55 12.49 21.98
CA LEU A 1002 -35.20 11.15 21.49
C LEU A 1002 -34.55 10.32 22.60
N GLY A 1003 -33.60 10.89 23.33
CA GLY A 1003 -32.96 10.22 24.47
C GLY A 1003 -33.95 9.80 25.57
N ALA A 1004 -34.94 10.65 25.87
CA ALA A 1004 -36.00 10.32 26.83
C ALA A 1004 -36.88 9.16 26.36
N GLU A 1005 -37.28 9.16 25.09
CA GLU A 1005 -38.09 8.07 24.50
C GLU A 1005 -37.32 6.75 24.42
N LEU A 1006 -36.04 6.78 24.05
CA LEU A 1006 -35.19 5.58 24.05
C LEU A 1006 -35.01 5.02 25.46
N LYS A 1007 -34.85 5.87 26.47
CA LYS A 1007 -34.80 5.45 27.88
C LYS A 1007 -36.11 4.80 28.32
N ALA A 1008 -37.26 5.37 27.92
CA ALA A 1008 -38.57 4.80 28.20
C ALA A 1008 -38.80 3.46 27.49
N ALA A 1009 -38.31 3.31 26.26
CA ALA A 1009 -38.34 2.07 25.50
C ALA A 1009 -37.45 0.98 26.13
N ALA A 1010 -36.23 1.34 26.53
CA ALA A 1010 -35.29 0.44 27.21
C ALA A 1010 -35.82 -0.11 28.54
N ALA A 1011 -36.62 0.69 29.25
CA ALA A 1011 -37.27 0.24 30.49
C ALA A 1011 -38.35 -0.84 30.25
N LYS A 1012 -38.93 -0.90 29.04
CA LYS A 1012 -39.95 -1.89 28.65
C LYS A 1012 -39.33 -3.15 28.05
N ASP A 1013 -38.19 -3.04 27.37
CA ASP A 1013 -37.48 -4.14 26.71
C ASP A 1013 -36.00 -4.18 27.12
N GLN A 1014 -35.64 -5.21 27.90
CA GLN A 1014 -34.29 -5.39 28.40
C GLN A 1014 -33.27 -5.75 27.29
N ALA A 1015 -33.68 -6.49 26.25
CA ALA A 1015 -32.80 -6.85 25.14
C ALA A 1015 -32.44 -5.60 24.32
N PHE A 1016 -33.44 -4.78 24.03
CA PHE A 1016 -33.23 -3.46 23.41
C PHE A 1016 -32.35 -2.56 24.29
N GLY A 1017 -32.57 -2.54 25.60
CA GLY A 1017 -31.73 -1.81 26.55
C GLY A 1017 -30.26 -2.23 26.53
N LYS A 1018 -29.95 -3.51 26.24
CA LYS A 1018 -28.57 -3.98 26.04
C LYS A 1018 -28.00 -3.49 24.70
N PHE A 1019 -28.79 -3.53 23.62
CA PHE A 1019 -28.38 -3.01 22.32
C PHE A 1019 -28.03 -1.52 22.37
N LEU A 1020 -28.79 -0.72 23.12
CA LEU A 1020 -28.53 0.72 23.27
C LEU A 1020 -27.16 1.06 23.89
N ARG A 1021 -26.43 0.09 24.47
CA ARG A 1021 -25.03 0.29 24.88
C ARG A 1021 -24.09 0.54 23.69
N HIS A 1022 -24.47 0.06 22.51
CA HIS A 1022 -23.78 0.27 21.24
C HIS A 1022 -24.29 1.50 20.49
N VAL A 1023 -25.29 2.22 21.02
CA VAL A 1023 -25.86 3.40 20.38
C VAL A 1023 -25.30 4.67 21.03
N ARG A 1024 -24.99 5.66 20.21
CA ARG A 1024 -24.63 7.03 20.63
C ARG A 1024 -25.62 8.00 20.01
N ILE A 1025 -25.98 9.05 20.74
CA ILE A 1025 -26.82 10.14 20.22
C ILE A 1025 -26.03 11.43 20.38
N ILE A 1026 -25.72 12.08 19.27
CA ILE A 1026 -24.87 13.26 19.20
C ILE A 1026 -25.56 14.42 18.49
N GLY A 1027 -25.12 15.64 18.80
CA GLY A 1027 -25.45 16.82 18.01
C GLY A 1027 -24.61 16.86 16.73
N ILE A 1028 -24.96 17.74 15.80
CA ILE A 1028 -24.18 17.92 14.57
C ILE A 1028 -22.85 18.63 14.83
N ASP A 1029 -22.75 19.41 15.91
CA ASP A 1029 -21.51 20.01 16.42
C ASP A 1029 -20.49 18.97 16.98
N GLU A 1030 -20.97 17.82 17.43
CA GLU A 1030 -20.17 16.75 18.03
C GLU A 1030 -19.73 15.66 17.04
N VAL A 1031 -19.99 15.80 15.75
CA VAL A 1031 -19.69 14.77 14.73
C VAL A 1031 -18.19 14.59 14.51
N CYS A 1032 -17.41 15.67 14.68
CA CYS A 1032 -15.96 15.61 14.58
C CYS A 1032 -15.41 14.66 15.66
N GLY A 1033 -14.64 13.66 15.25
CA GLY A 1033 -14.09 12.66 16.18
C GLY A 1033 -15.10 11.61 16.69
N ALA A 1034 -16.35 11.64 16.25
CA ALA A 1034 -17.25 10.52 16.48
C ALA A 1034 -16.79 9.29 15.67
N LYS A 1035 -17.20 8.10 16.12
CA LYS A 1035 -17.04 6.85 15.36
C LYS A 1035 -18.40 6.19 15.20
N ALA A 1036 -18.68 5.69 14.01
CA ALA A 1036 -19.88 4.92 13.75
C ALA A 1036 -19.58 3.83 12.72
N THR A 1037 -20.19 2.66 12.93
CA THR A 1037 -20.39 1.69 11.86
C THR A 1037 -21.57 2.12 11.00
N ASP A 1038 -22.71 2.35 11.65
CA ASP A 1038 -23.95 2.80 10.99
C ASP A 1038 -24.34 4.18 11.54
N VAL A 1039 -24.79 5.08 10.66
CA VAL A 1039 -25.27 6.42 11.03
C VAL A 1039 -26.74 6.56 10.75
N VAL A 1040 -27.47 7.13 11.70
CA VAL A 1040 -28.84 7.60 11.52
C VAL A 1040 -28.84 9.12 11.58
N LEU A 1041 -29.07 9.79 10.45
CA LEU A 1041 -29.24 11.23 10.38
C LEU A 1041 -30.73 11.57 10.50
N THR A 1042 -31.14 12.19 11.60
CA THR A 1042 -32.53 12.61 11.82
C THR A 1042 -32.61 14.14 11.90
N LEU A 1043 -33.46 14.72 11.06
CA LEU A 1043 -33.52 16.17 10.89
C LEU A 1043 -34.26 16.83 12.05
N GLY A 1044 -35.32 16.20 12.57
CA GLY A 1044 -36.07 16.69 13.73
C GLY A 1044 -36.92 17.93 13.46
N PHE A 1045 -37.14 18.32 12.21
CA PHE A 1045 -37.98 19.46 11.81
C PHE A 1045 -39.16 18.98 10.96
N ALA A 1046 -40.32 19.62 11.11
CA ALA A 1046 -41.53 19.24 10.39
C ALA A 1046 -42.34 20.45 9.92
N LYS A 1047 -43.35 20.18 9.09
CA LYS A 1047 -44.29 21.21 8.62
C LYS A 1047 -45.26 21.59 9.75
N THR A 1048 -45.68 22.85 9.74
CA THR A 1048 -46.81 23.31 10.57
C THR A 1048 -48.09 22.57 10.18
N SER A 1049 -49.12 22.63 11.04
CA SER A 1049 -50.47 22.14 10.73
C SER A 1049 -51.08 22.74 9.46
N HIS A 1050 -50.54 23.87 8.96
CA HIS A 1050 -50.94 24.52 7.72
C HIS A 1050 -50.08 24.11 6.51
N GLY A 1051 -49.21 23.10 6.66
CA GLY A 1051 -48.36 22.58 5.59
C GLY A 1051 -47.13 23.43 5.26
N ARG A 1052 -46.86 24.51 6.01
CA ARG A 1052 -45.69 25.37 5.79
C ARG A 1052 -44.48 24.88 6.59
N LEU A 1053 -43.33 24.75 5.91
CA LEU A 1053 -42.02 24.54 6.55
C LEU A 1053 -41.34 25.89 6.83
N LEU A 1054 -40.83 26.05 8.05
CA LEU A 1054 -39.93 27.14 8.37
C LEU A 1054 -38.50 26.64 8.16
N GLN A 1055 -37.83 27.20 7.16
CA GLN A 1055 -36.45 26.87 6.77
C GLN A 1055 -35.45 27.50 7.74
N GLN A 1056 -35.51 27.08 9.01
CA GLN A 1056 -34.51 27.40 10.02
C GLN A 1056 -34.02 26.11 10.67
N PHE A 1057 -32.73 25.82 10.50
CA PHE A 1057 -32.15 24.50 10.80
C PHE A 1057 -31.10 24.52 11.91
N GLY A 1058 -31.17 25.51 12.80
CA GLY A 1058 -30.28 25.60 13.97
C GLY A 1058 -28.81 25.78 13.56
N GLU A 1059 -27.95 24.88 14.05
CA GLU A 1059 -26.49 24.95 13.87
C GLU A 1059 -26.04 24.94 12.40
N LEU A 1060 -26.86 24.35 11.51
CA LEU A 1060 -26.58 24.37 10.07
C LEU A 1060 -26.61 25.77 9.45
N GLU A 1061 -27.28 26.74 10.08
CA GLU A 1061 -27.35 28.11 9.56
C GLU A 1061 -26.06 28.93 9.75
N GLY A 1062 -25.10 28.42 10.52
CA GLY A 1062 -23.79 29.05 10.64
C GLY A 1062 -22.98 28.95 9.34
N ASP A 1063 -21.96 29.81 9.21
CA ASP A 1063 -21.09 29.86 8.02
C ASP A 1063 -20.37 28.53 7.75
N GLY A 1064 -20.20 27.69 8.77
CA GLY A 1064 -19.62 26.36 8.68
C GLY A 1064 -20.61 25.19 8.57
N GLY A 1065 -21.92 25.44 8.47
CA GLY A 1065 -22.93 24.37 8.54
C GLY A 1065 -22.77 23.27 7.49
N SER A 1066 -22.22 23.57 6.31
CA SER A 1066 -21.93 22.57 5.29
C SER A 1066 -20.84 21.59 5.73
N GLY A 1067 -19.77 22.07 6.38
CA GLY A 1067 -18.68 21.22 6.89
C GLY A 1067 -19.17 20.22 7.92
N MET A 1068 -20.00 20.66 8.87
CA MET A 1068 -20.58 19.77 9.89
C MET A 1068 -21.50 18.71 9.27
N LEU A 1069 -22.28 19.09 8.25
CA LEU A 1069 -23.13 18.13 7.53
C LEU A 1069 -22.29 17.10 6.76
N LEU A 1070 -21.20 17.53 6.13
CA LEU A 1070 -20.31 16.59 5.44
C LEU A 1070 -19.62 15.62 6.41
N ASP A 1071 -19.15 16.10 7.57
CA ASP A 1071 -18.58 15.23 8.61
C ASP A 1071 -19.64 14.26 9.18
N ALA A 1072 -20.89 14.70 9.34
CA ALA A 1072 -22.00 13.81 9.74
C ALA A 1072 -22.26 12.68 8.73
N LEU A 1073 -22.13 12.97 7.43
CA LEU A 1073 -22.29 11.99 6.35
C LEU A 1073 -21.08 11.06 6.26
N ALA A 1074 -19.87 11.61 6.39
CA ALA A 1074 -18.62 10.86 6.35
C ALA A 1074 -18.41 9.97 7.59
N LEU A 1075 -19.11 10.24 8.69
CA LEU A 1075 -19.11 9.40 9.89
C LEU A 1075 -19.57 7.96 9.61
N ALA A 1076 -20.39 7.73 8.58
CA ALA A 1076 -20.86 6.39 8.21
C ALA A 1076 -19.73 5.53 7.61
N ASP A 1077 -19.23 4.56 8.37
CA ASP A 1077 -18.32 3.53 7.85
C ASP A 1077 -19.05 2.51 6.97
N ARG A 1078 -20.34 2.26 7.20
CA ARG A 1078 -21.14 1.31 6.43
C ARG A 1078 -22.48 1.91 5.99
N ASP A 1079 -23.52 1.83 6.81
CA ASP A 1079 -24.87 2.27 6.42
C ASP A 1079 -25.15 3.72 6.84
N LEU A 1080 -25.86 4.46 5.98
CA LEU A 1080 -26.42 5.78 6.27
C LEU A 1080 -27.95 5.74 6.12
N ASP A 1081 -28.66 5.88 7.22
CA ASP A 1081 -30.12 5.96 7.26
C ASP A 1081 -30.54 7.43 7.52
N ILE A 1082 -31.22 8.08 6.58
CA ILE A 1082 -31.73 9.45 6.73
C ILE A 1082 -33.22 9.39 7.02
N ILE A 1083 -33.66 10.09 8.08
CA ILE A 1083 -35.06 10.18 8.50
C ILE A 1083 -35.49 11.65 8.46
N THR A 1084 -36.57 11.92 7.73
CA THR A 1084 -37.10 13.29 7.54
C THR A 1084 -38.63 13.32 7.50
N ALA A 1085 -39.21 14.44 7.92
CA ALA A 1085 -40.63 14.74 7.82
C ALA A 1085 -41.02 15.70 6.66
N PHE A 1086 -40.05 16.06 5.81
CA PHE A 1086 -40.22 16.93 4.65
C PHE A 1086 -39.29 16.50 3.50
N GLU A 1087 -39.53 17.01 2.31
CA GLU A 1087 -38.84 16.66 1.08
C GLU A 1087 -38.02 17.83 0.53
N SER A 1088 -37.15 17.56 -0.44
CA SER A 1088 -36.32 18.59 -1.09
C SER A 1088 -37.17 19.69 -1.75
N GLN A 1089 -38.35 19.33 -2.27
CA GLN A 1089 -39.32 20.25 -2.87
C GLN A 1089 -39.99 21.21 -1.88
N ASP A 1090 -39.96 20.90 -0.57
CA ASP A 1090 -40.50 21.78 0.47
C ASP A 1090 -39.53 22.91 0.85
N LEU A 1091 -38.30 22.88 0.31
CA LEU A 1091 -37.26 23.87 0.54
C LEU A 1091 -37.22 24.89 -0.61
N GLU A 1092 -37.65 26.12 -0.33
CA GLU A 1092 -37.66 27.25 -1.29
C GLU A 1092 -36.25 27.84 -1.42
N ASP A 1093 -35.70 27.89 -2.64
CA ASP A 1093 -34.33 28.37 -2.92
C ASP A 1093 -34.11 29.82 -2.49
N ASP A 1094 -35.09 30.69 -2.73
CA ASP A 1094 -35.03 32.12 -2.38
C ASP A 1094 -34.88 32.37 -0.87
N ARG A 1095 -35.15 31.36 -0.03
CA ARG A 1095 -35.09 31.42 1.44
C ARG A 1095 -33.88 30.69 2.02
N LEU A 1096 -33.08 30.01 1.20
CA LEU A 1096 -31.83 29.36 1.62
C LEU A 1096 -30.65 30.26 1.30
N HIS A 1097 -30.15 31.00 2.30
CA HIS A 1097 -29.00 31.89 2.10
C HIS A 1097 -27.67 31.22 2.43
N GLN A 1098 -27.67 30.39 3.47
CA GLN A 1098 -26.46 29.81 4.05
C GLN A 1098 -26.02 28.50 3.38
N PRO A 1099 -24.73 28.15 3.40
CA PRO A 1099 -24.20 26.97 2.72
C PRO A 1099 -24.75 25.65 3.30
N GLY A 1100 -24.92 25.55 4.62
CA GLY A 1100 -25.45 24.34 5.27
C GLY A 1100 -26.86 23.95 4.80
N PRO A 1101 -27.86 24.85 4.86
CA PRO A 1101 -29.22 24.57 4.38
C PRO A 1101 -29.29 24.29 2.87
N LYS A 1102 -28.41 24.91 2.07
CA LYS A 1102 -28.30 24.61 0.63
C LYS A 1102 -27.82 23.17 0.41
N LEU A 1103 -26.75 22.76 1.10
CA LEU A 1103 -26.25 21.39 1.04
C LEU A 1103 -27.28 20.38 1.56
N LEU A 1104 -28.06 20.72 2.59
CA LEU A 1104 -29.15 19.86 3.07
C LEU A 1104 -30.21 19.63 1.98
N LYS A 1105 -30.57 20.66 1.21
CA LYS A 1105 -31.48 20.52 0.07
C LYS A 1105 -30.89 19.61 -1.01
N GLU A 1106 -29.63 19.82 -1.36
CA GLU A 1106 -28.91 19.00 -2.36
C GLU A 1106 -28.81 17.54 -1.91
N LEU A 1107 -28.51 17.29 -0.64
CA LEU A 1107 -28.51 15.96 -0.03
C LEU A 1107 -29.88 15.28 -0.16
N LEU A 1108 -30.96 15.96 0.23
CA LEU A 1108 -32.30 15.40 0.11
C LEU A 1108 -32.65 15.11 -1.35
N ALA A 1109 -32.43 16.06 -2.26
CA ALA A 1109 -32.69 15.86 -3.69
C ALA A 1109 -31.88 14.69 -4.27
N TRP A 1110 -30.63 14.53 -3.85
CA TRP A 1110 -29.78 13.41 -4.24
C TRP A 1110 -30.33 12.08 -3.74
N VAL A 1111 -30.61 11.94 -2.43
CA VAL A 1111 -31.11 10.67 -1.86
C VAL A 1111 -32.51 10.32 -2.38
N GLU A 1112 -33.37 11.31 -2.63
CA GLU A 1112 -34.69 11.09 -3.22
C GLU A 1112 -34.63 10.54 -4.65
N GLY A 1113 -33.53 10.80 -5.37
CA GLY A 1113 -33.28 10.30 -6.73
C GLY A 1113 -32.48 8.99 -6.79
N LEU A 1114 -32.01 8.46 -5.65
CA LEU A 1114 -31.27 7.20 -5.61
C LEU A 1114 -32.18 6.01 -5.91
N GLY A 1115 -31.74 5.14 -6.82
CA GLY A 1115 -32.34 3.81 -7.01
C GLY A 1115 -31.79 2.78 -6.01
N ASP A 1116 -32.32 1.56 -6.06
CA ASP A 1116 -31.87 0.45 -5.19
C ASP A 1116 -30.56 -0.23 -5.67
N GLU A 1117 -30.05 0.13 -6.85
CA GLU A 1117 -28.86 -0.49 -7.45
C GLU A 1117 -27.57 0.29 -7.12
N GLU A 1118 -26.63 -0.39 -6.44
CA GLU A 1118 -25.30 0.13 -6.16
C GLU A 1118 -24.33 -0.12 -7.34
N PRO A 1119 -23.31 0.74 -7.55
CA PRO A 1119 -22.30 0.52 -8.59
C PRO A 1119 -21.56 -0.79 -8.35
N GLN A 1120 -21.65 -1.73 -9.31
CA GLN A 1120 -20.90 -2.97 -9.22
C GLN A 1120 -19.45 -2.79 -9.68
N PRO A 1121 -18.48 -3.38 -8.97
CA PRO A 1121 -17.09 -3.36 -9.41
C PRO A 1121 -16.93 -4.15 -10.72
N GLY A 1122 -16.05 -3.64 -11.58
CA GLY A 1122 -15.69 -4.34 -12.81
C GLY A 1122 -14.79 -5.53 -12.52
N SER A 1123 -14.77 -6.49 -13.44
CA SER A 1123 -13.80 -7.57 -13.46
C SER A 1123 -13.31 -7.79 -14.88
N ALA A 1124 -12.06 -8.20 -15.04
CA ALA A 1124 -11.55 -8.66 -16.32
C ALA A 1124 -11.92 -10.14 -16.50
N SER A 1125 -12.18 -10.56 -17.74
CA SER A 1125 -12.35 -11.99 -18.06
C SER A 1125 -11.03 -12.75 -17.92
N GLU A 1126 -9.91 -12.09 -18.25
CA GLU A 1126 -8.55 -12.60 -18.14
C GLU A 1126 -7.62 -11.57 -17.50
N SER A 1127 -6.71 -12.06 -16.63
CA SER A 1127 -5.68 -11.22 -16.02
C SER A 1127 -4.53 -10.99 -17.00
N THR A 1128 -3.91 -9.81 -16.92
CA THR A 1128 -2.62 -9.56 -17.59
C THR A 1128 -1.47 -10.38 -16.99
N ASN A 1129 -1.60 -10.83 -15.74
CA ASN A 1129 -0.65 -11.72 -15.09
C ASN A 1129 -0.95 -13.18 -15.46
N VAL A 1130 -0.02 -13.81 -16.19
CA VAL A 1130 -0.23 -15.15 -16.77
C VAL A 1130 -0.38 -16.23 -15.70
N LEU A 1131 0.38 -16.13 -14.60
CA LEU A 1131 0.29 -17.07 -13.49
C LEU A 1131 -1.10 -17.03 -12.84
N PHE A 1132 -1.64 -15.83 -12.67
CA PHE A 1132 -2.95 -15.63 -12.07
C PHE A 1132 -4.08 -16.03 -13.02
N ARG A 1133 -3.88 -15.86 -14.33
CA ARG A 1133 -4.81 -16.42 -15.33
C ARG A 1133 -4.88 -17.94 -15.26
N ASP A 1134 -3.73 -18.64 -15.20
CA ASP A 1134 -3.69 -20.10 -15.03
C ASP A 1134 -4.34 -20.53 -13.70
N LEU A 1135 -3.98 -19.86 -12.60
CA LEU A 1135 -4.57 -20.12 -11.29
C LEU A 1135 -6.09 -19.92 -11.29
N ALA A 1136 -6.60 -18.86 -11.92
CA ALA A 1136 -8.02 -18.61 -12.06
C ALA A 1136 -8.72 -19.73 -12.85
N GLN A 1137 -8.12 -20.21 -13.95
CA GLN A 1137 -8.66 -21.32 -14.74
C GLN A 1137 -8.72 -22.62 -13.92
N ARG A 1138 -7.69 -22.91 -13.12
CA ARG A 1138 -7.64 -24.08 -12.22
C ARG A 1138 -8.65 -24.03 -11.08
N LEU A 1139 -8.97 -22.84 -10.59
CA LEU A 1139 -10.00 -22.63 -9.58
C LEU A 1139 -11.41 -22.77 -10.19
N ARG A 1140 -11.63 -22.20 -11.39
CA ARG A 1140 -12.87 -22.38 -12.16
C ARG A 1140 -13.13 -23.85 -12.50
N SER A 1141 -12.10 -24.61 -12.87
CA SER A 1141 -12.23 -26.05 -13.15
C SER A 1141 -12.58 -26.87 -11.90
N ARG A 1142 -12.28 -26.35 -10.69
CA ARG A 1142 -12.69 -26.91 -9.40
C ARG A 1142 -14.11 -26.46 -8.97
N GLY A 1143 -14.83 -25.73 -9.83
CA GLY A 1143 -16.22 -25.32 -9.62
C GLY A 1143 -16.40 -24.03 -8.81
N LEU A 1144 -15.34 -23.25 -8.62
CA LEU A 1144 -15.38 -21.96 -7.94
C LEU A 1144 -15.68 -20.82 -8.90
N ASP A 1145 -16.28 -19.75 -8.38
CA ASP A 1145 -16.42 -18.49 -9.10
C ASP A 1145 -15.17 -17.63 -8.86
N VAL A 1146 -14.62 -17.06 -9.94
CA VAL A 1146 -13.33 -16.36 -9.90
C VAL A 1146 -13.36 -15.16 -10.83
N ALA A 1147 -13.13 -13.98 -10.25
CA ALA A 1147 -12.85 -12.75 -10.98
C ALA A 1147 -11.39 -12.34 -10.79
N VAL A 1148 -10.83 -11.76 -11.85
CA VAL A 1148 -9.46 -11.24 -11.90
C VAL A 1148 -9.48 -9.73 -12.13
N ASP A 1149 -8.46 -9.04 -11.61
CA ASP A 1149 -8.35 -7.58 -11.65
C ASP A 1149 -9.66 -6.89 -11.19
N TYR A 1150 -10.17 -7.34 -10.04
CA TYR A 1150 -11.47 -6.97 -9.50
C TYR A 1150 -11.43 -5.58 -8.85
N GLY A 1151 -12.19 -4.64 -9.38
CA GLY A 1151 -12.26 -3.28 -8.85
C GLY A 1151 -12.93 -2.27 -9.79
N TYR A 1152 -13.02 -1.01 -9.35
CA TYR A 1152 -13.51 0.11 -10.16
C TYR A 1152 -12.40 0.65 -11.09
N GLU A 1153 -12.75 1.44 -12.12
CA GLU A 1153 -11.79 1.90 -13.14
C GLU A 1153 -10.65 2.75 -12.57
N ASP A 1154 -10.93 3.61 -11.58
CA ASP A 1154 -9.96 4.53 -10.95
C ASP A 1154 -9.57 4.10 -9.53
N SER A 1155 -9.36 2.79 -9.30
CA SER A 1155 -9.14 2.24 -7.96
C SER A 1155 -8.13 1.10 -7.97
N PRO A 1156 -7.34 0.89 -6.89
CA PRO A 1156 -6.49 -0.28 -6.77
C PRO A 1156 -7.34 -1.54 -6.88
N ARG A 1157 -6.93 -2.47 -7.74
CA ARG A 1157 -7.69 -3.68 -8.06
C ARG A 1157 -7.17 -4.85 -7.24
N ILE A 1158 -8.08 -5.71 -6.78
CA ILE A 1158 -7.70 -6.96 -6.17
C ILE A 1158 -7.29 -7.92 -7.29
N PRO A 1159 -6.06 -8.50 -7.27
CA PRO A 1159 -5.58 -9.34 -8.37
C PRO A 1159 -6.51 -10.51 -8.69
N LEU A 1160 -7.04 -11.17 -7.65
CA LEU A 1160 -7.97 -12.29 -7.82
C LEU A 1160 -8.91 -12.39 -6.62
N VAL A 1161 -10.21 -12.54 -6.90
CA VAL A 1161 -11.25 -12.78 -5.88
C VAL A 1161 -11.94 -14.11 -6.13
N VAL A 1162 -12.28 -14.83 -5.07
CA VAL A 1162 -12.82 -16.20 -5.13
C VAL A 1162 -14.08 -16.33 -4.28
N GLY A 1163 -15.07 -17.01 -4.86
CA GLY A 1163 -16.36 -17.30 -4.25
C GLY A 1163 -16.85 -18.70 -4.60
N LEU A 1164 -17.87 -19.17 -3.88
CA LEU A 1164 -18.64 -20.33 -4.33
C LEU A 1164 -19.60 -19.92 -5.44
N LYS A 1165 -19.92 -20.87 -6.33
CA LYS A 1165 -20.91 -20.64 -7.39
C LYS A 1165 -22.23 -20.10 -6.81
N ASP A 1166 -22.79 -19.09 -7.45
CA ASP A 1166 -24.03 -18.39 -7.07
C ASP A 1166 -23.99 -17.74 -5.67
N LYS A 1167 -22.78 -17.51 -5.12
CA LYS A 1167 -22.56 -16.76 -3.87
C LYS A 1167 -21.59 -15.60 -4.14
N PRO A 1168 -21.71 -14.49 -3.38
CA PRO A 1168 -20.76 -13.39 -3.48
C PRO A 1168 -19.35 -13.85 -3.15
N TYR A 1169 -18.36 -13.21 -3.77
CA TYR A 1169 -16.95 -13.39 -3.49
C TYR A 1169 -16.65 -13.15 -2.01
N ALA A 1170 -15.74 -13.94 -1.44
CA ALA A 1170 -15.42 -13.88 -0.01
C ALA A 1170 -13.91 -13.83 0.28
N LEU A 1171 -13.09 -14.33 -0.65
CA LEU A 1171 -11.64 -14.42 -0.50
C LEU A 1171 -10.95 -13.51 -1.53
N ALA A 1172 -10.14 -12.57 -1.04
CA ALA A 1172 -9.21 -11.77 -1.83
C ALA A 1172 -7.82 -12.41 -1.81
N VAL A 1173 -7.24 -12.63 -2.99
CA VAL A 1173 -5.93 -13.22 -3.18
C VAL A 1173 -4.97 -12.15 -3.71
N LEU A 1174 -3.97 -11.81 -2.88
CA LEU A 1174 -2.90 -10.86 -3.20
C LEU A 1174 -1.66 -11.58 -3.73
N THR A 1175 -0.80 -10.85 -4.42
CA THR A 1175 0.49 -11.34 -4.94
C THR A 1175 1.53 -10.24 -4.93
N ASP A 1176 2.79 -10.64 -5.03
CA ASP A 1176 3.98 -9.83 -5.34
C ASP A 1176 3.96 -9.25 -6.76
N ASN A 1177 2.90 -8.53 -7.15
CA ASN A 1177 2.86 -7.82 -8.44
C ASN A 1177 3.61 -6.47 -8.35
N VAL A 1178 3.53 -5.69 -9.43
CA VAL A 1178 4.15 -4.37 -9.53
C VAL A 1178 3.57 -3.38 -8.51
N GLU A 1179 2.24 -3.39 -8.28
CA GLU A 1179 1.58 -2.54 -7.28
C GLU A 1179 2.07 -2.85 -5.85
N PHE A 1180 2.20 -4.14 -5.51
CA PHE A 1180 2.78 -4.58 -4.26
C PHE A 1180 4.20 -4.04 -4.07
N MET A 1181 5.02 -4.05 -5.12
CA MET A 1181 6.40 -3.54 -5.08
C MET A 1181 6.50 -2.00 -5.09
N HIS A 1182 5.47 -1.28 -5.54
CA HIS A 1182 5.42 0.19 -5.45
C HIS A 1182 5.19 0.71 -4.04
N THR A 1183 4.62 -0.10 -3.15
CA THR A 1183 4.40 0.26 -1.74
C THR A 1183 5.74 0.27 -0.99
N GLN A 1184 6.29 1.45 -0.70
CA GLN A 1184 7.64 1.57 -0.12
C GLN A 1184 7.73 1.02 1.31
N SER A 1185 6.76 1.33 2.18
CA SER A 1185 6.68 0.78 3.53
C SER A 1185 6.46 -0.74 3.51
N THR A 1186 7.29 -1.48 4.25
CA THR A 1186 7.14 -2.93 4.44
C THR A 1186 5.93 -3.23 5.32
N ARG A 1187 5.68 -2.40 6.35
CA ARG A 1187 4.49 -2.51 7.20
C ARG A 1187 3.21 -2.28 6.40
N GLU A 1188 3.17 -1.25 5.57
CA GLU A 1188 2.00 -0.97 4.73
C GLU A 1188 1.73 -2.12 3.77
N ARG A 1189 2.79 -2.56 3.08
CA ARG A 1189 2.75 -3.61 2.06
C ARG A 1189 2.27 -4.96 2.57
N HIS A 1190 2.79 -5.41 3.72
CA HIS A 1190 2.51 -6.75 4.24
C HIS A 1190 1.40 -6.81 5.29
N ARG A 1191 1.19 -5.74 6.07
CA ARG A 1191 0.19 -5.70 7.14
C ARG A 1191 -1.00 -4.81 6.81
N PHE A 1192 -0.80 -3.50 6.65
CA PHE A 1192 -1.94 -2.56 6.54
C PHE A 1192 -2.84 -2.82 5.34
N ASN A 1193 -2.29 -3.08 4.15
CA ASN A 1193 -3.10 -3.41 2.97
C ASN A 1193 -3.96 -4.67 3.20
N THR A 1194 -3.41 -5.67 3.91
CA THR A 1194 -4.12 -6.89 4.27
C THR A 1194 -5.23 -6.60 5.29
N GLU A 1195 -4.93 -5.85 6.35
CA GLU A 1195 -5.90 -5.48 7.38
C GLU A 1195 -7.02 -4.60 6.84
N ASP A 1196 -6.71 -3.72 5.89
CA ASP A 1196 -7.67 -2.82 5.27
C ASP A 1196 -8.68 -3.58 4.39
N LEU A 1197 -8.22 -4.57 3.63
CA LEU A 1197 -9.12 -5.51 2.96
C LEU A 1197 -9.95 -6.34 3.95
N GLN A 1198 -9.37 -6.75 5.09
CA GLN A 1198 -10.12 -7.44 6.14
C GLN A 1198 -11.20 -6.55 6.78
N ARG A 1199 -10.91 -5.26 7.01
CA ARG A 1199 -11.89 -4.26 7.48
C ARG A 1199 -13.03 -4.08 6.49
N LEU A 1200 -12.74 -4.17 5.20
CA LEU A 1200 -13.71 -4.18 4.10
C LEU A 1200 -14.53 -5.48 4.00
N GLY A 1201 -14.25 -6.48 4.85
CA GLY A 1201 -15.00 -7.73 4.95
C GLY A 1201 -14.44 -8.88 4.10
N TRP A 1202 -13.23 -8.73 3.54
CA TRP A 1202 -12.56 -9.80 2.83
C TRP A 1202 -11.85 -10.76 3.78
N SER A 1203 -11.90 -12.05 3.48
CA SER A 1203 -10.81 -12.92 3.90
C SER A 1203 -9.65 -12.70 2.94
N VAL A 1204 -8.43 -12.54 3.45
CA VAL A 1204 -7.26 -12.20 2.62
C VAL A 1204 -6.24 -13.33 2.69
N MET A 1205 -5.65 -13.66 1.55
CA MET A 1205 -4.55 -14.62 1.43
C MET A 1205 -3.53 -14.07 0.44
N THR A 1206 -2.23 -14.20 0.75
CA THR A 1206 -1.16 -13.87 -0.21
C THR A 1206 -0.64 -15.14 -0.86
N VAL A 1207 -0.55 -15.12 -2.18
CA VAL A 1207 0.06 -16.18 -2.99
C VAL A 1207 1.21 -15.56 -3.77
N TRP A 1208 2.41 -16.10 -3.59
CA TRP A 1208 3.63 -15.60 -4.22
C TRP A 1208 3.79 -16.13 -5.64
N SER A 1209 4.29 -15.31 -6.55
CA SER A 1209 4.48 -15.65 -7.96
C SER A 1209 5.38 -16.89 -8.13
N VAL A 1210 6.42 -17.02 -7.32
CA VAL A 1210 7.30 -18.19 -7.26
C VAL A 1210 6.56 -19.47 -6.84
N SER A 1211 5.65 -19.40 -5.85
CA SER A 1211 4.84 -20.57 -5.46
C SER A 1211 3.94 -21.04 -6.60
N THR A 1212 3.25 -20.09 -7.24
CA THR A 1212 2.32 -20.37 -8.33
C THR A 1212 3.05 -20.94 -9.55
N PHE A 1213 4.28 -20.47 -9.82
CA PHE A 1213 5.10 -21.01 -10.91
C PHE A 1213 5.58 -22.44 -10.63
N VAL A 1214 6.02 -22.73 -9.40
CA VAL A 1214 6.57 -24.05 -9.04
C VAL A 1214 5.49 -25.12 -8.92
N ASN A 1215 4.36 -24.82 -8.27
CA ASN A 1215 3.27 -25.78 -8.09
C ASN A 1215 1.89 -25.08 -8.02
N PRO A 1216 1.29 -24.72 -9.16
CA PRO A 1216 0.02 -23.99 -9.20
C PRO A 1216 -1.15 -24.82 -8.64
N ASP A 1217 -1.12 -26.15 -8.76
CA ASP A 1217 -2.18 -27.01 -8.22
C ASP A 1217 -2.20 -27.02 -6.70
N LYS A 1218 -1.02 -27.03 -6.06
CA LYS A 1218 -0.91 -26.93 -4.59
C LYS A 1218 -1.47 -25.61 -4.07
N GLU A 1219 -1.18 -24.49 -4.75
CA GLU A 1219 -1.73 -23.18 -4.36
C GLU A 1219 -3.24 -23.10 -4.63
N ALA A 1220 -3.74 -23.68 -5.73
CA ALA A 1220 -5.17 -23.79 -5.99
C ALA A 1220 -5.89 -24.59 -4.89
N ASP A 1221 -5.33 -25.72 -4.47
CA ASP A 1221 -5.89 -26.55 -3.41
C ASP A 1221 -5.86 -25.85 -2.04
N ARG A 1222 -4.82 -25.05 -1.77
CA ARG A 1222 -4.73 -24.20 -0.56
C ARG A 1222 -5.80 -23.11 -0.54
N ILE A 1223 -6.07 -22.46 -1.68
CA ILE A 1223 -7.16 -21.49 -1.82
C ILE A 1223 -8.52 -22.16 -1.57
N VAL A 1224 -8.74 -23.36 -2.13
CA VAL A 1224 -9.98 -24.13 -1.94
C VAL A 1224 -10.17 -24.49 -0.46
N ALA A 1225 -9.12 -24.97 0.21
CA ALA A 1225 -9.15 -25.28 1.64
C ALA A 1225 -9.49 -24.04 2.48
N ARG A 1226 -8.85 -22.89 2.18
CA ARG A 1226 -9.13 -21.63 2.87
C ARG A 1226 -10.57 -21.18 2.67
N LEU A 1227 -11.11 -21.32 1.46
CA LEU A 1227 -12.51 -20.99 1.16
C LEU A 1227 -13.48 -21.89 1.93
N ALA A 1228 -13.17 -23.19 2.04
CA ALA A 1228 -13.98 -24.13 2.81
C ALA A 1228 -14.06 -23.74 4.29
N ASP A 1229 -12.93 -23.35 4.90
CA ASP A 1229 -12.88 -22.87 6.29
C ASP A 1229 -13.75 -21.63 6.50
N ILE A 1230 -13.71 -20.66 5.57
CA ILE A 1230 -14.49 -19.42 5.65
C ILE A 1230 -15.99 -19.72 5.69
N TYR A 1231 -16.49 -20.64 4.85
CA TYR A 1231 -17.91 -20.99 4.85
C TYR A 1231 -18.31 -21.92 5.99
N GLN A 1232 -17.39 -22.71 6.57
CA GLN A 1232 -17.65 -23.47 7.80
C GLN A 1232 -17.76 -22.55 9.02
N GLN A 1233 -16.94 -21.50 9.11
CA GLN A 1233 -16.99 -20.51 10.21
C GLN A 1233 -18.22 -19.59 10.12
N ALA A 1234 -18.80 -19.43 8.92
CA ALA A 1234 -20.00 -18.63 8.68
C ALA A 1234 -21.32 -19.39 8.95
N HIS A 1235 -21.27 -20.66 9.36
CA HIS A 1235 -22.41 -21.50 9.75
C HIS A 1235 -22.27 -21.92 11.21
#